data_AF-A0A3N2Q3H1-F1
#
_entry.id   AF-A0A3N2Q3H1-F1
#
_cell.length_a   1.000
_cell.length_b   1.000
_cell.length_c   1.000
_cell.angle_alpha   90.00
_cell.angle_beta   90.00
_cell.angle_gamma   90.00
#
_symmetry.space_group_name_H-M   'P 1'
#
loop_
_entity.id
_entity.type
_entity.pdbx_description
1 polymer ?
#
loop_
_entity_poly.entity_id
_entity_poly.type
_entity_poly.pdbx_seq_one_letter_code
_entity_poly.pdbx_strand_id
1 'polypeptide(L)'
;MDLDDQESVQYQASGGEDSDDDNFIPPDSDAEEENDDDDPIKPEEVNSDAEYDSYPRRKGKRKTAGRQAKRQLPKQPQAQQSGQSPGNDANALAQYPHSARLTQTRWYHGVLGGWIRICFCEDFYGPDKGAVAAAEAMVSRWRHYEVLPSKLLDQDKCPQPTPWVADDFEWTQALAQRDWFCRFWDHLRREGKGQTARGLSADEASPYLVRPVAELRVLMGPHTSHASQREFTFSYHQSITLGHDGLPFGASGDASSDANGGANRSGGQPAGWMFDVGGIVTFMAWAPRAKSITQILALAAIPHTDQDVDAREAAAHTPSNEEQKRGIVQLWEFQGFQGDNGVMYPSKEPPRLVQTLCFDWGRVKKVEWCPVPSVVDHHLGVLAVLSGDGQVHVLSVEEPGEDELSAYEKIDKPLVSLGYEDEKTSVEVTCFSWAGINRIVTGHSDGSVALWSLAPRCCLARQPVHSTHVINIASAYPSHPHVVASAAVSGFMTLLDLLDPGSESSCQTNPSTVTQSNLLQWSDHLQGFFSLTASTSPLNTTVSFVHSRTFAATMRKVMDGDAAPTALAVGCHHPFLLVALLDGSVWACNPMNRIFAPRHYPPGQKVKILEHEHVPAARLHNPTPVLAEKNGDTGATSAAAAARELPFRGVSRILQGFGAILNHGHRALIHMGQAHKKTKSTRKRVRRKPTVDGGEAGGDMEGNAAGDGDGEGDGEFGLYSDPTKIILREPLSRTTAMAWNPNIDFACWAGIAMASGLVRVLDMGVDH
;
A
#
# COMPACT_ATOMS: atom_id res chain seq x y z
N MET A 1 49.45 22.86 -50.59
CA MET A 1 50.75 22.47 -50.01
C MET A 1 50.43 21.70 -48.75
N ASP A 2 50.09 20.42 -48.94
CA ASP A 2 50.88 19.25 -48.54
C ASP A 2 51.52 19.29 -47.14
N LEU A 3 51.44 18.26 -46.27
CA LEU A 3 50.91 16.90 -46.34
C LEU A 3 50.86 16.32 -44.89
N ASP A 4 49.98 15.33 -44.70
CA ASP A 4 50.11 14.07 -43.91
C ASP A 4 50.28 14.14 -42.36
N ASP A 5 49.58 13.34 -41.55
CA ASP A 5 49.55 11.87 -41.62
C ASP A 5 48.32 11.21 -40.96
N GLN A 6 48.08 9.99 -41.44
CA GLN A 6 46.93 9.08 -41.33
C GLN A 6 46.93 8.32 -39.97
N GLU A 7 45.91 7.59 -39.51
CA GLU A 7 45.36 6.40 -40.17
C GLU A 7 44.09 5.87 -39.46
N SER A 8 43.10 5.50 -40.26
CA SER A 8 41.90 4.74 -39.90
C SER A 8 41.82 3.55 -40.83
N VAL A 9 41.55 2.34 -40.31
CA VAL A 9 41.21 1.19 -41.16
C VAL A 9 40.05 0.40 -40.57
N GLN A 10 38.93 0.43 -41.28
CA GLN A 10 37.82 -0.53 -41.24
C GLN A 10 38.23 -1.85 -41.90
N TYR A 11 37.65 -2.97 -41.49
CA TYR A 11 37.59 -4.16 -42.35
C TYR A 11 36.17 -4.73 -42.47
N GLN A 12 35.87 -5.09 -43.72
CA GLN A 12 34.60 -5.52 -44.29
C GLN A 12 34.24 -6.98 -43.96
N ALA A 13 32.94 -7.27 -44.12
CA ALA A 13 32.37 -8.60 -44.19
C ALA A 13 32.72 -9.32 -45.51
N SER A 14 32.94 -10.62 -45.42
CA SER A 14 32.88 -11.59 -46.53
C SER A 14 32.54 -12.97 -45.96
N GLY A 15 31.51 -13.61 -46.51
CA GLY A 15 31.12 -14.98 -46.19
C GLY A 15 31.92 -16.03 -46.96
N GLY A 16 31.91 -17.25 -46.42
CA GLY A 16 32.43 -18.47 -47.03
C GLY A 16 32.28 -19.65 -46.05
N GLU A 17 31.47 -20.63 -46.43
CA GLU A 17 31.12 -21.86 -45.72
C GLU A 17 32.30 -22.85 -45.67
N ASP A 18 32.52 -23.55 -44.55
CA ASP A 18 32.44 -25.03 -44.45
C ASP A 18 33.09 -25.62 -43.17
N SER A 19 32.45 -26.71 -42.72
CA SER A 19 32.89 -27.85 -41.90
C SER A 19 32.90 -27.77 -40.37
N ASP A 20 31.79 -28.26 -39.80
CA ASP A 20 31.65 -29.41 -38.89
C ASP A 20 32.51 -29.58 -37.63
N ASP A 21 31.74 -29.81 -36.56
CA ASP A 21 31.97 -30.67 -35.39
C ASP A 21 32.88 -30.15 -34.26
N ASP A 22 32.24 -29.53 -33.26
CA ASP A 22 32.50 -29.87 -31.86
C ASP A 22 31.18 -29.81 -31.08
N ASN A 23 30.58 -31.00 -30.90
CA ASN A 23 29.46 -31.29 -30.01
C ASN A 23 29.74 -30.79 -28.58
N PHE A 24 29.23 -29.61 -28.23
CA PHE A 24 29.08 -29.21 -26.84
C PHE A 24 27.74 -29.73 -26.31
N ILE A 25 27.80 -30.91 -25.69
CA ILE A 25 26.72 -31.45 -24.86
C ILE A 25 26.78 -30.68 -23.52
N PRO A 26 25.75 -29.89 -23.15
CA PRO A 26 25.69 -29.32 -21.81
C PRO A 26 25.60 -30.49 -20.81
N PRO A 27 26.38 -30.50 -19.73
CA PRO A 27 26.17 -31.48 -18.67
C PRO A 27 24.77 -31.25 -18.09
N ASP A 28 23.98 -32.33 -18.03
CA ASP A 28 22.82 -32.44 -17.16
C ASP A 28 23.25 -32.02 -15.76
N SER A 29 22.96 -30.77 -15.43
CA SER A 29 23.13 -30.26 -14.09
C SER A 29 21.75 -30.34 -13.47
N ASP A 30 21.59 -31.37 -12.64
CA ASP A 30 20.53 -31.46 -11.64
C ASP A 30 20.59 -30.18 -10.79
N ALA A 31 19.85 -29.17 -11.24
CA ALA A 31 19.60 -27.96 -10.49
C ALA A 31 18.61 -28.33 -9.39
N GLU A 32 19.12 -28.81 -8.26
CA GLU A 32 18.35 -28.77 -7.02
C GLU A 32 18.14 -27.29 -6.65
N GLU A 33 17.01 -26.73 -7.10
CA GLU A 33 16.52 -25.43 -6.67
C GLU A 33 16.31 -25.44 -5.16
N GLU A 34 16.95 -24.50 -4.45
CA GLU A 34 16.61 -24.21 -3.05
C GLU A 34 15.19 -23.63 -3.02
N ASN A 35 14.22 -24.51 -2.72
CA ASN A 35 12.87 -24.16 -2.30
C ASN A 35 12.95 -23.19 -1.10
N ASP A 36 12.68 -21.91 -1.35
CA ASP A 36 12.44 -20.90 -0.31
C ASP A 36 11.01 -21.03 0.28
N ASP A 37 10.39 -22.21 0.10
CA ASP A 37 9.00 -22.49 0.43
C ASP A 37 8.80 -22.85 1.90
N ASP A 38 7.67 -22.37 2.41
CA ASP A 38 7.13 -22.59 3.75
C ASP A 38 6.76 -24.05 4.01
N ASP A 39 7.74 -24.92 4.23
CA ASP A 39 7.50 -26.25 4.78
C ASP A 39 7.34 -26.19 6.32
N PRO A 40 6.20 -26.61 6.89
CA PRO A 40 6.04 -26.76 8.33
C PRO A 40 6.62 -28.09 8.82
N ILE A 41 7.56 -28.00 9.78
CA ILE A 41 8.01 -29.15 10.59
C ILE A 41 6.91 -29.49 11.60
N LYS A 42 6.65 -30.80 11.78
CA LYS A 42 5.64 -31.35 12.70
C LYS A 42 5.84 -30.88 14.15
N PRO A 43 4.79 -30.56 14.92
CA PRO A 43 4.89 -30.51 16.37
C PRO A 43 5.03 -31.94 16.90
N GLU A 44 6.09 -32.20 17.66
CA GLU A 44 6.12 -33.37 18.55
C GLU A 44 5.15 -33.10 19.71
N GLU A 45 4.37 -34.11 20.06
CA GLU A 45 3.41 -34.08 21.16
C GLU A 45 4.16 -33.85 22.48
N VAL A 46 4.11 -32.62 22.99
CA VAL A 46 4.52 -32.33 24.37
C VAL A 46 3.37 -32.73 25.28
N ASN A 47 3.53 -33.89 25.91
CA ASN A 47 2.68 -34.32 27.00
C ASN A 47 2.95 -33.39 28.19
N SER A 48 1.90 -32.72 28.68
CA SER A 48 1.93 -31.92 29.90
C SER A 48 2.22 -32.81 31.11
N ASP A 49 3.30 -32.49 31.83
CA ASP A 49 3.43 -32.54 33.29
C ASP A 49 4.92 -32.57 33.66
N ALA A 50 5.48 -31.44 34.12
CA ALA A 50 6.54 -31.42 35.14
C ALA A 50 6.90 -29.99 35.54
N GLU A 51 6.90 -29.76 36.86
CA GLU A 51 7.32 -28.58 37.59
C GLU A 51 8.77 -28.15 37.32
N TYR A 52 9.01 -26.88 37.58
CA TYR A 52 10.31 -26.25 37.84
C TYR A 52 11.16 -27.08 38.81
N ASP A 53 12.35 -27.54 38.39
CA ASP A 53 13.55 -27.36 39.22
C ASP A 53 14.88 -27.57 38.47
N SER A 54 15.87 -26.90 39.04
CA SER A 54 17.30 -26.76 38.76
C SER A 54 18.14 -28.03 38.47
N TYR A 55 19.23 -27.81 37.69
CA TYR A 55 20.38 -28.70 37.44
C TYR A 55 20.87 -29.45 38.71
N PRO A 56 21.45 -30.70 38.68
CA PRO A 56 22.72 -30.99 37.98
C PRO A 56 23.12 -32.48 37.61
N ARG A 57 24.23 -32.59 36.85
CA ARG A 57 25.35 -33.59 36.84
C ARG A 57 25.19 -35.11 36.54
N ARG A 58 25.81 -35.51 35.41
CA ARG A 58 26.67 -36.68 35.05
C ARG A 58 26.75 -37.97 35.91
N LYS A 59 26.64 -39.11 35.19
CA LYS A 59 27.34 -40.46 35.23
C LYS A 59 26.27 -41.57 35.10
N GLY A 60 26.37 -42.69 34.38
CA GLY A 60 27.35 -43.35 33.52
C GLY A 60 26.96 -44.85 33.36
N LYS A 61 27.42 -45.51 32.27
CA LYS A 61 27.52 -46.98 31.99
C LYS A 61 26.20 -47.74 31.67
N ARG A 62 26.00 -48.31 30.45
CA ARG A 62 26.65 -49.42 29.68
C ARG A 62 25.99 -50.79 29.93
N LYS A 63 25.43 -51.39 28.86
CA LYS A 63 25.68 -52.75 28.25
C LYS A 63 24.42 -53.27 27.51
N THR A 64 24.40 -53.34 26.17
CA THR A 64 24.76 -54.48 25.25
C THR A 64 23.88 -55.72 25.45
N ALA A 65 23.32 -56.44 24.46
CA ALA A 65 23.48 -56.65 23.01
C ALA A 65 22.16 -57.30 22.51
N GLY A 66 21.77 -57.50 21.25
CA GLY A 66 22.39 -57.39 19.93
C GLY A 66 21.71 -58.43 19.01
N ARG A 67 21.27 -58.05 17.80
CA ARG A 67 21.19 -58.96 16.64
C ARG A 67 21.15 -58.16 15.33
N GLN A 68 22.16 -58.40 14.49
CA GLN A 68 22.42 -57.78 13.20
C GLN A 68 21.61 -58.48 12.09
N ALA A 69 21.16 -57.72 11.07
CA ALA A 69 21.65 -57.82 9.69
C ALA A 69 20.71 -57.15 8.65
N LYS A 70 21.12 -56.02 8.06
CA LYS A 70 21.53 -55.86 6.64
C LYS A 70 21.65 -54.36 6.29
N ARG A 71 22.73 -54.05 5.57
CA ARG A 71 23.30 -52.71 5.28
C ARG A 71 22.39 -51.88 4.36
N GLN A 72 22.03 -50.69 4.82
CA GLN A 72 21.85 -49.50 3.98
C GLN A 72 22.76 -48.42 4.57
N LEU A 73 23.61 -47.81 3.75
CA LEU A 73 24.51 -46.74 4.18
C LEU A 73 23.67 -45.53 4.62
N PRO A 74 23.80 -45.04 5.87
CA PRO A 74 23.22 -43.77 6.26
C PRO A 74 24.00 -42.63 5.60
N LYS A 75 23.28 -41.68 4.99
CA LYS A 75 23.82 -40.36 4.62
C LYS A 75 24.58 -39.82 5.85
N GLN A 76 25.86 -39.48 5.65
CA GLN A 76 26.67 -38.87 6.69
C GLN A 76 25.98 -37.58 7.18
N PRO A 77 25.84 -37.38 8.50
CA PRO A 77 25.61 -36.03 9.01
C PRO A 77 26.86 -35.22 8.69
N GLN A 78 26.67 -34.09 8.01
CA GLN A 78 27.71 -33.07 7.83
C GLN A 78 28.30 -32.77 9.21
N ALA A 79 29.54 -33.20 9.40
CA ALA A 79 30.33 -32.83 10.54
C ALA A 79 30.43 -31.31 10.56
N GLN A 80 30.06 -30.71 11.69
CA GLN A 80 30.49 -29.37 12.07
C GLN A 80 32.02 -29.33 11.92
N GLN A 81 32.51 -28.70 10.87
CA GLN A 81 33.91 -28.32 10.78
C GLN A 81 34.15 -27.13 11.70
N SER A 82 34.27 -27.41 13.00
CA SER A 82 35.10 -26.60 13.88
C SER A 82 36.56 -26.94 13.56
N GLY A 83 37.19 -26.14 12.71
CA GLY A 83 38.57 -26.37 12.26
C GLY A 83 39.25 -25.07 11.86
N GLN A 84 39.83 -24.40 12.85
CA GLN A 84 41.08 -23.64 12.84
C GLN A 84 41.44 -22.81 11.58
N SER A 85 41.57 -21.51 11.82
CA SER A 85 42.10 -20.48 10.92
C SER A 85 43.45 -20.86 10.28
N PRO A 86 43.60 -20.81 8.95
CA PRO A 86 44.90 -20.64 8.32
C PRO A 86 45.25 -19.14 8.32
N GLY A 87 46.51 -18.82 8.66
CA GLY A 87 47.00 -17.49 8.97
C GLY A 87 46.44 -16.34 8.12
N ASN A 88 45.69 -15.44 8.76
CA ASN A 88 45.33 -14.15 8.17
C ASN A 88 46.56 -13.24 8.24
N ASP A 89 47.15 -12.96 7.08
CA ASP A 89 47.84 -11.69 6.86
C ASP A 89 46.86 -10.56 7.22
N ALA A 90 47.23 -9.73 8.20
CA ALA A 90 46.36 -8.66 8.72
C ALA A 90 46.03 -7.60 7.64
N ASN A 91 46.73 -7.63 6.51
CA ASN A 91 46.49 -6.75 5.36
C ASN A 91 45.81 -7.47 4.17
N ALA A 92 45.47 -8.75 4.29
CA ALA A 92 44.77 -9.45 3.22
C ALA A 92 43.31 -8.97 3.15
N LEU A 93 43.00 -8.26 2.06
CA LEU A 93 41.62 -7.97 1.67
C LEU A 93 40.87 -9.30 1.47
N ALA A 94 39.68 -9.42 2.06
CA ALA A 94 38.83 -10.59 1.86
C ALA A 94 38.54 -10.75 0.36
N GLN A 95 38.70 -11.97 -0.16
CA GLN A 95 38.37 -12.25 -1.55
C GLN A 95 36.88 -12.02 -1.79
N TYR A 96 36.56 -11.35 -2.90
CA TYR A 96 35.19 -11.09 -3.32
C TYR A 96 34.48 -12.43 -3.53
N PRO A 97 33.28 -12.65 -2.98
CA PRO A 97 32.55 -13.90 -3.19
C PRO A 97 32.07 -13.97 -4.64
N HIS A 98 32.86 -14.60 -5.51
CA HIS A 98 32.41 -15.02 -6.84
C HIS A 98 31.62 -16.33 -6.71
N SER A 99 30.44 -16.23 -6.11
CA SER A 99 29.44 -17.27 -6.23
C SER A 99 28.75 -17.11 -7.60
N ALA A 100 28.84 -18.13 -8.45
CA ALA A 100 28.21 -18.17 -9.78
C ALA A 100 26.66 -18.22 -9.73
N ARG A 101 26.05 -18.11 -8.54
CA ARG A 101 24.60 -18.07 -8.36
C ARG A 101 24.13 -16.62 -8.34
N LEU A 102 23.42 -16.21 -9.38
CA LEU A 102 22.76 -14.89 -9.49
C LEU A 102 21.79 -14.56 -8.33
N THR A 103 21.45 -15.52 -7.47
CA THR A 103 20.62 -15.34 -6.27
C THR A 103 21.37 -14.75 -5.07
N GLN A 104 22.71 -14.64 -5.15
CA GLN A 104 23.57 -14.03 -4.13
C GLN A 104 24.04 -12.61 -4.48
N THR A 105 23.21 -11.81 -5.16
CA THR A 105 23.41 -10.35 -5.27
C THR A 105 23.10 -9.60 -3.96
N ARG A 106 23.01 -10.29 -2.82
CA ARG A 106 22.81 -9.66 -1.51
C ARG A 106 24.17 -9.27 -0.92
N TRP A 107 24.42 -7.96 -0.86
CA TRP A 107 25.68 -7.40 -0.36
C TRP A 107 25.85 -7.56 1.16
N TYR A 108 24.74 -7.67 1.91
CA TYR A 108 24.74 -7.83 3.36
C TYR A 108 23.47 -8.56 3.82
N HIS A 109 23.62 -9.66 4.57
CA HIS A 109 22.47 -10.39 5.13
C HIS A 109 21.99 -9.82 6.49
N GLY A 110 22.83 -9.05 7.17
CA GLY A 110 22.53 -8.46 8.47
C GLY A 110 22.23 -9.43 9.60
N VAL A 111 21.83 -8.87 10.75
CA VAL A 111 21.35 -9.62 11.93
C VAL A 111 20.04 -10.35 11.64
N LEU A 112 19.32 -9.92 10.60
CA LEU A 112 18.03 -10.46 10.16
C LEU A 112 18.17 -11.13 8.79
N GLY A 113 19.04 -12.14 8.70
CA GLY A 113 19.14 -12.97 7.50
C GLY A 113 17.78 -13.61 7.16
N GLY A 114 17.50 -13.88 5.88
CA GLY A 114 16.20 -14.44 5.43
C GLY A 114 15.81 -15.77 6.10
N TRP A 115 16.78 -16.50 6.64
CA TRP A 115 16.60 -17.74 7.40
C TRP A 115 16.17 -17.50 8.86
N ILE A 116 16.43 -16.31 9.41
CA ILE A 116 16.06 -15.87 10.75
C ILE A 116 14.62 -15.37 10.70
N ARG A 117 13.68 -16.30 10.82
CA ARG A 117 12.25 -16.03 10.66
C ARG A 117 11.58 -15.57 11.97
N ILE A 118 12.26 -15.66 13.12
CA ILE A 118 11.82 -15.07 14.39
C ILE A 118 12.63 -13.79 14.60
N CYS A 119 11.96 -12.64 14.62
CA CYS A 119 12.55 -11.38 15.07
C CYS A 119 12.03 -11.11 16.48
N PHE A 120 12.93 -11.03 17.45
CA PHE A 120 12.57 -10.55 18.77
C PHE A 120 12.50 -9.03 18.75
N CYS A 121 11.74 -8.43 19.67
CA CYS A 121 11.73 -6.98 19.82
C CYS A 121 13.15 -6.45 20.08
N GLU A 122 14.02 -7.23 20.73
CA GLU A 122 15.44 -6.90 20.93
C GLU A 122 16.23 -6.66 19.63
N ASP A 123 15.92 -7.38 18.56
CA ASP A 123 16.63 -7.26 17.28
C ASP A 123 16.36 -5.88 16.64
N PHE A 124 15.12 -5.40 16.73
CA PHE A 124 14.70 -4.13 16.15
C PHE A 124 14.97 -2.94 17.09
N TYR A 125 14.58 -3.07 18.36
CA TYR A 125 14.49 -1.96 19.32
C TYR A 125 15.59 -1.96 20.39
N GLY A 126 16.42 -3.00 20.47
CA GLY A 126 17.55 -3.05 21.40
C GLY A 126 18.68 -2.04 21.06
N PRO A 127 19.75 -1.97 21.86
CA PRO A 127 19.92 -2.62 23.16
C PRO A 127 19.17 -1.92 24.30
N ASP A 128 18.46 -0.82 24.04
CA ASP A 128 17.72 -0.11 25.08
C ASP A 128 16.54 -0.96 25.59
N LYS A 129 16.59 -1.29 26.88
CA LYS A 129 15.53 -2.08 27.53
C LYS A 129 14.20 -1.34 27.59
N GLY A 130 14.23 0.01 27.67
CA GLY A 130 13.03 0.83 27.63
C GLY A 130 12.31 0.71 26.30
N ALA A 131 13.03 0.92 25.20
CA ALA A 131 12.51 0.75 23.84
C ALA A 131 12.00 -0.67 23.56
N VAL A 132 12.73 -1.70 24.01
CA VAL A 132 12.28 -3.11 23.89
C VAL A 132 10.97 -3.33 24.65
N ALA A 133 10.86 -2.87 25.90
CA ALA A 133 9.64 -3.01 26.69
C ALA A 133 8.45 -2.27 26.07
N ALA A 134 8.68 -1.07 25.51
CA ALA A 134 7.66 -0.31 24.80
C ALA A 134 7.16 -1.05 23.55
N ALA A 135 8.07 -1.65 22.77
CA ALA A 135 7.72 -2.48 21.63
C ALA A 135 6.93 -3.73 22.04
N GLU A 136 7.35 -4.43 23.11
CA GLU A 136 6.63 -5.60 23.63
C GLU A 136 5.22 -5.25 24.11
N ALA A 137 5.05 -4.11 24.77
CA ALA A 137 3.73 -3.61 25.19
C ALA A 137 2.84 -3.31 23.98
N MET A 138 3.39 -2.66 22.94
CA MET A 138 2.68 -2.42 21.68
C MET A 138 2.28 -3.72 20.97
N VAL A 139 3.21 -4.67 20.85
CA VAL A 139 2.93 -5.99 20.24
C VAL A 139 1.83 -6.70 21.01
N SER A 140 1.93 -6.74 22.34
CA SER A 140 0.93 -7.40 23.18
C SER A 140 -0.46 -6.78 23.04
N ARG A 141 -0.53 -5.45 22.91
CA ARG A 141 -1.78 -4.72 22.69
C ARG A 141 -2.46 -5.09 21.37
N TRP A 142 -1.73 -5.00 20.27
CA TRP A 142 -2.36 -5.07 18.95
C TRP A 142 -2.42 -6.49 18.35
N ARG A 143 -1.67 -7.45 18.90
CA ARG A 143 -1.57 -8.81 18.35
C ARG A 143 -2.90 -9.54 18.20
N HIS A 144 -3.86 -9.30 19.10
CA HIS A 144 -5.17 -9.95 19.08
C HIS A 144 -6.10 -9.44 17.96
N TYR A 145 -5.80 -8.27 17.41
CA TYR A 145 -6.56 -7.65 16.34
C TYR A 145 -5.89 -7.99 15.01
N GLU A 146 -6.40 -9.02 14.33
CA GLU A 146 -5.69 -9.59 13.19
C GLU A 146 -5.76 -8.75 11.91
N VAL A 147 -6.87 -8.01 11.71
CA VAL A 147 -7.15 -7.34 10.43
C VAL A 147 -7.48 -5.86 10.54
N LEU A 148 -8.12 -5.43 11.62
CA LEU A 148 -8.62 -4.07 11.83
C LEU A 148 -8.34 -3.58 13.26
N PRO A 149 -8.09 -2.27 13.46
CA PRO A 149 -7.85 -1.71 14.78
C PRO A 149 -9.11 -1.72 15.64
N SER A 150 -8.96 -1.79 16.96
CA SER A 150 -10.07 -1.52 17.87
C SER A 150 -10.31 -0.03 18.03
N LYS A 151 -11.59 0.35 18.16
CA LYS A 151 -12.02 1.70 18.53
C LYS A 151 -12.52 1.81 19.97
N LEU A 152 -12.45 0.73 20.75
CA LEU A 152 -12.88 0.73 22.15
C LEU A 152 -11.96 1.63 22.98
N LEU A 153 -12.55 2.44 23.86
CA LEU A 153 -11.80 3.37 24.73
C LEU A 153 -11.23 2.71 25.99
N ASP A 154 -11.23 1.37 26.07
CA ASP A 154 -10.52 0.65 27.12
C ASP A 154 -9.02 0.96 27.03
N GLN A 155 -8.37 1.25 28.17
CA GLN A 155 -6.97 1.71 28.25
C GLN A 155 -5.99 0.81 27.47
N ASP A 156 -6.26 -0.48 27.40
CA ASP A 156 -5.39 -1.46 26.75
C ASP A 156 -5.70 -1.67 25.27
N LYS A 157 -6.80 -1.12 24.73
CA LYS A 157 -7.33 -1.47 23.40
C LYS A 157 -7.55 -0.27 22.48
N CYS A 158 -7.52 0.95 23.02
CA CYS A 158 -7.79 2.14 22.23
C CYS A 158 -6.63 2.52 21.30
N PRO A 159 -6.91 3.23 20.18
CA PRO A 159 -5.89 3.97 19.46
C PRO A 159 -5.14 4.89 20.42
N GLN A 160 -3.83 5.04 20.21
CA GLN A 160 -2.99 5.83 21.10
C GLN A 160 -1.97 6.63 20.31
N PRO A 161 -1.46 7.74 20.87
CA PRO A 161 -0.26 8.39 20.35
C PRO A 161 0.87 7.38 20.25
N THR A 162 1.83 7.70 19.40
CA THR A 162 3.01 6.86 19.28
C THR A 162 3.77 6.74 20.61
N PRO A 163 4.23 5.53 21.02
CA PRO A 163 4.98 5.36 22.26
C PRO A 163 6.42 5.90 22.19
N TRP A 164 6.84 6.41 21.03
CA TRP A 164 8.22 6.83 20.74
C TRP A 164 8.48 8.32 20.94
N VAL A 165 7.45 9.08 21.33
CA VAL A 165 7.54 10.49 21.68
C VAL A 165 6.96 10.72 23.07
N ALA A 166 7.23 11.89 23.66
CA ALA A 166 6.67 12.25 24.95
C ALA A 166 5.14 12.44 24.87
N ASP A 167 4.42 12.16 25.96
CA ASP A 167 2.96 12.28 26.03
C ASP A 167 2.45 13.70 25.71
N ASP A 168 3.26 14.73 25.99
CA ASP A 168 2.97 16.14 25.71
C ASP A 168 3.53 16.64 24.37
N PHE A 169 4.08 15.73 23.54
CA PHE A 169 4.74 16.09 22.28
C PHE A 169 3.81 16.83 21.32
N GLU A 170 2.62 16.29 21.06
CA GLU A 170 1.67 16.89 20.10
C GLU A 170 1.27 18.31 20.53
N TRP A 171 0.97 18.49 21.82
CA TRP A 171 0.64 19.79 22.39
C TRP A 171 1.81 20.78 22.30
N THR A 172 3.02 20.32 22.63
CA THR A 172 4.23 21.14 22.55
C THR A 172 4.54 21.55 21.11
N GLN A 173 4.39 20.63 20.15
CA GLN A 173 4.55 20.94 18.74
C GLN A 173 3.50 21.94 18.25
N ALA A 174 2.24 21.81 18.67
CA ALA A 174 1.18 22.74 18.30
C ALA A 174 1.45 24.17 18.81
N LEU A 175 1.93 24.31 20.05
CA LEU A 175 2.35 25.61 20.59
C LEU A 175 3.56 26.19 19.83
N ALA A 176 4.56 25.35 19.53
CA ALA A 176 5.73 25.77 18.76
C ALA A 176 5.34 26.19 17.34
N GLN A 177 4.41 25.46 16.71
CA GLN A 177 3.85 25.78 15.39
C GLN A 177 3.15 27.14 15.43
N ARG A 178 2.30 27.39 16.43
CA ARG A 178 1.60 28.67 16.60
C ARG A 178 2.58 29.83 16.68
N ASP A 179 3.54 29.74 17.59
CA ASP A 179 4.51 30.80 17.84
C ASP A 179 5.40 31.06 16.60
N TRP A 180 5.82 30.00 15.91
CA TRP A 180 6.55 30.09 14.65
C TRP A 180 5.69 30.73 13.55
N PHE A 181 4.46 30.26 13.35
CA PHE A 181 3.56 30.69 12.30
C PHE A 181 3.18 32.17 12.46
N CYS A 182 2.80 32.61 13.67
CA CYS A 182 2.49 34.02 13.92
C CYS A 182 3.67 34.94 13.58
N ARG A 183 4.90 34.57 13.99
CA ARG A 183 6.11 35.35 13.67
C ARG A 183 6.38 35.39 12.17
N PHE A 184 6.25 34.24 11.51
CA PHE A 184 6.47 34.10 10.07
C PHE A 184 5.44 34.92 9.27
N TRP A 185 4.16 34.78 9.62
CA TRP A 185 3.06 35.47 8.99
C TRP A 185 3.15 36.99 9.15
N ASP A 186 3.46 37.46 10.37
CA ASP A 186 3.68 38.89 10.62
C ASP A 186 4.88 39.44 9.85
N HIS A 187 5.95 38.66 9.72
CA HIS A 187 7.11 39.03 8.91
C HIS A 187 6.73 39.21 7.44
N LEU A 188 6.00 38.25 6.85
CA LEU A 188 5.55 38.35 5.46
C LEU A 188 4.60 39.53 5.24
N ARG A 189 3.70 39.82 6.18
CA ARG A 189 2.83 41.00 6.12
C ARG A 189 3.64 42.30 6.11
N ARG A 190 4.65 42.42 6.96
CA ARG A 190 5.54 43.61 6.99
C ARG A 190 6.32 43.79 5.69
N GLU A 191 6.69 42.70 5.03
CA GLU A 191 7.39 42.74 3.75
C GLU A 191 6.46 42.87 2.52
N GLY A 192 5.15 42.81 2.71
CA GLY A 192 4.17 42.79 1.60
C GLY A 192 4.26 41.52 0.73
N LYS A 193 4.79 40.41 1.28
CA LYS A 193 5.03 39.13 0.60
C LYS A 193 4.12 38.00 1.08
N GLY A 194 2.97 38.32 1.65
CA GLY A 194 2.00 37.33 2.13
C GLY A 194 1.34 36.54 0.98
N GLN A 195 0.70 35.42 1.35
CA GLN A 195 -0.22 34.72 0.46
C GLN A 195 -1.32 35.69 -0.01
N THR A 196 -1.67 35.63 -1.29
CA THR A 196 -2.78 36.39 -1.85
C THR A 196 -3.76 35.45 -2.51
N ALA A 197 -5.02 35.59 -2.14
CA ALA A 197 -6.12 34.80 -2.65
C ALA A 197 -7.32 35.68 -2.95
N ARG A 198 -8.17 35.22 -3.88
CA ARG A 198 -9.40 35.90 -4.25
C ARG A 198 -10.54 34.91 -4.38
N GLY A 199 -11.72 35.27 -3.86
CA GLY A 199 -12.94 34.52 -4.13
C GLY A 199 -13.28 34.56 -5.62
N LEU A 200 -13.76 33.43 -6.15
CA LEU A 200 -14.27 33.30 -7.51
C LEU A 200 -15.79 33.12 -7.50
N SER A 201 -16.45 33.68 -8.50
CA SER A 201 -17.82 33.27 -8.83
C SER A 201 -17.82 31.87 -9.46
N ALA A 202 -18.98 31.20 -9.48
CA ALA A 202 -19.12 29.89 -10.11
C ALA A 202 -18.72 29.90 -11.62
N ASP A 203 -18.96 31.02 -12.31
CA ASP A 203 -18.59 31.20 -13.71
C ASP A 203 -17.09 31.36 -13.89
N GLU A 204 -16.44 32.15 -13.01
CA GLU A 204 -14.98 32.32 -13.01
C GLU A 204 -14.24 31.04 -12.60
N ALA A 205 -14.83 30.23 -11.72
CA ALA A 205 -14.28 28.95 -11.29
C ALA A 205 -14.47 27.85 -12.32
N SER A 206 -15.50 27.93 -13.17
CA SER A 206 -15.86 26.92 -14.18
C SER A 206 -14.68 26.33 -14.98
N PRO A 207 -13.66 27.12 -15.40
CA PRO A 207 -12.53 26.59 -16.17
C PRO A 207 -11.53 25.75 -15.36
N TYR A 208 -11.59 25.80 -14.02
CA TYR A 208 -10.79 24.97 -13.10
C TYR A 208 -11.51 23.69 -12.70
N LEU A 209 -12.85 23.73 -12.67
CA LEU A 209 -13.65 22.65 -12.11
C LEU A 209 -13.55 21.39 -12.97
N VAL A 210 -13.27 20.29 -12.28
CA VAL A 210 -13.30 18.96 -12.88
C VAL A 210 -14.76 18.49 -12.92
N ARG A 211 -15.49 18.93 -13.96
CA ARG A 211 -16.89 18.55 -14.15
C ARG A 211 -16.99 17.28 -14.99
N PRO A 212 -17.61 16.20 -14.47
CA PRO A 212 -17.87 15.03 -15.28
C PRO A 212 -18.92 15.36 -16.35
N VAL A 213 -18.80 14.73 -17.52
CA VAL A 213 -19.71 14.92 -18.67
C VAL A 213 -21.14 14.49 -18.34
N ALA A 214 -21.29 13.48 -17.48
CA ALA A 214 -22.57 12.89 -17.11
C ALA A 214 -22.52 12.23 -15.71
N GLU A 215 -23.68 11.82 -15.21
CA GLU A 215 -23.83 11.17 -13.90
C GLU A 215 -23.18 9.79 -13.87
N LEU A 216 -22.89 9.29 -12.67
CA LEU A 216 -22.34 7.94 -12.49
C LEU A 216 -23.40 7.02 -11.91
N ARG A 217 -23.65 5.88 -12.57
CA ARG A 217 -24.49 4.82 -12.00
C ARG A 217 -23.64 3.92 -11.14
N VAL A 218 -24.12 3.59 -9.95
CA VAL A 218 -23.38 2.80 -8.95
C VAL A 218 -24.25 1.68 -8.41
N LEU A 219 -23.76 0.44 -8.53
CA LEU A 219 -24.34 -0.74 -7.89
C LEU A 219 -23.72 -0.90 -6.50
N MET A 220 -24.56 -0.81 -5.47
CA MET A 220 -24.15 -0.91 -4.06
C MET A 220 -24.97 -1.94 -3.31
N GLY A 221 -24.40 -2.46 -2.23
CA GLY A 221 -25.05 -3.39 -1.31
C GLY A 221 -24.33 -4.73 -1.21
N PRO A 222 -24.81 -5.62 -0.33
CA PRO A 222 -24.16 -6.91 -0.07
C PRO A 222 -24.09 -7.79 -1.32
N HIS A 223 -22.96 -8.48 -1.51
CA HIS A 223 -22.76 -9.39 -2.64
C HIS A 223 -23.35 -10.80 -2.40
N THR A 224 -23.62 -11.17 -1.15
CA THR A 224 -23.89 -12.57 -0.73
C THR A 224 -25.25 -13.14 -1.17
N SER A 225 -26.09 -12.38 -1.85
CA SER A 225 -27.29 -12.91 -2.51
C SER A 225 -27.55 -12.18 -3.83
N HIS A 226 -27.91 -12.91 -4.89
CA HIS A 226 -28.11 -12.40 -6.26
C HIS A 226 -29.18 -11.28 -6.40
N ALA A 227 -29.80 -10.80 -5.32
CA ALA A 227 -30.87 -9.81 -5.32
C ALA A 227 -30.66 -8.60 -4.37
N SER A 228 -29.50 -8.47 -3.70
CA SER A 228 -29.29 -7.41 -2.69
C SER A 228 -28.59 -6.15 -3.17
N GLN A 229 -27.91 -6.18 -4.33
CA GLN A 229 -27.31 -4.97 -4.88
C GLN A 229 -28.37 -4.11 -5.56
N ARG A 230 -28.39 -2.83 -5.19
CA ARG A 230 -29.31 -1.82 -5.72
C ARG A 230 -28.51 -0.78 -6.48
N GLU A 231 -29.16 -0.25 -7.51
CA GLU A 231 -28.59 0.81 -8.32
C GLU A 231 -28.93 2.18 -7.74
N PHE A 232 -27.93 3.06 -7.74
CA PHE A 232 -28.03 4.45 -7.35
C PHE A 232 -27.34 5.31 -8.39
N THR A 233 -27.77 6.55 -8.52
CA THR A 233 -27.14 7.53 -9.41
C THR A 233 -26.48 8.60 -8.56
N PHE A 234 -25.23 8.93 -8.92
CA PHE A 234 -24.45 10.00 -8.33
C PHE A 234 -24.26 11.11 -9.36
N SER A 235 -24.85 12.26 -9.08
CA SER A 235 -24.53 13.52 -9.75
C SER A 235 -23.21 14.10 -9.20
N TYR A 236 -22.64 15.06 -9.91
CA TYR A 236 -21.42 15.76 -9.48
C TYR A 236 -21.57 16.33 -8.06
N HIS A 237 -20.61 16.04 -7.18
CA HIS A 237 -20.59 16.44 -5.77
C HIS A 237 -21.74 15.89 -4.91
N GLN A 238 -22.53 14.95 -5.43
CA GLN A 238 -23.54 14.29 -4.64
C GLN A 238 -22.88 13.38 -3.60
N SER A 239 -23.36 13.45 -2.38
CA SER A 239 -22.89 12.66 -1.25
C SER A 239 -24.04 11.90 -0.58
N ILE A 240 -23.72 10.74 -0.02
CA ILE A 240 -24.64 9.91 0.76
C ILE A 240 -23.97 9.39 2.03
N THR A 241 -24.80 9.13 3.03
CA THR A 241 -24.41 8.42 4.25
C THR A 241 -24.69 6.94 4.09
N LEU A 242 -23.76 6.08 4.53
CA LEU A 242 -23.82 4.62 4.36
C LEU A 242 -24.19 3.91 5.67
N GLY A 243 -25.01 2.86 5.56
CA GLY A 243 -25.15 1.83 6.60
C GLY A 243 -24.02 0.80 6.55
N HIS A 244 -24.01 -0.13 7.52
CA HIS A 244 -23.03 -1.23 7.56
C HIS A 244 -23.20 -2.26 6.44
N ASP A 245 -24.41 -2.35 5.87
CA ASP A 245 -24.70 -3.10 4.64
C ASP A 245 -24.17 -2.41 3.37
N GLY A 246 -23.64 -1.18 3.53
CA GLY A 246 -23.20 -0.22 2.53
C GLY A 246 -24.26 0.16 1.51
N LEU A 247 -25.52 0.11 1.90
CA LEU A 247 -26.61 0.85 1.26
C LEU A 247 -26.74 2.24 1.92
N PRO A 248 -27.49 3.19 1.32
CA PRO A 248 -27.78 4.45 1.98
C PRO A 248 -28.42 4.23 3.35
N PHE A 249 -27.95 4.97 4.35
CA PHE A 249 -28.40 4.83 5.72
C PHE A 249 -29.92 5.04 5.82
N GLY A 250 -30.63 4.08 6.45
CA GLY A 250 -32.09 4.09 6.56
C GLY A 250 -32.84 3.46 5.38
N ALA A 251 -32.18 3.05 4.30
CA ALA A 251 -32.82 2.41 3.15
C ALA A 251 -33.28 0.96 3.41
N SER A 252 -32.72 0.30 4.43
CA SER A 252 -32.92 -1.12 4.76
C SER A 252 -34.15 -1.38 5.64
N GLY A 253 -34.90 -0.34 6.05
CA GLY A 253 -36.06 -0.48 6.93
C GLY A 253 -35.72 -0.77 8.40
N ASP A 254 -34.44 -0.87 8.76
CA ASP A 254 -33.95 -1.04 10.14
C ASP A 254 -34.17 0.19 11.04
N ALA A 255 -34.88 1.21 10.54
CA ALA A 255 -35.53 2.23 11.36
C ALA A 255 -36.81 1.70 12.03
N SER A 256 -36.82 0.43 12.47
CA SER A 256 -37.89 -0.06 13.35
C SER A 256 -37.65 0.54 14.74
N SER A 257 -38.45 1.57 15.03
CA SER A 257 -38.81 1.95 16.38
C SER A 257 -39.49 0.76 17.05
N ASP A 258 -38.72 -0.15 17.64
CA ASP A 258 -39.24 -1.11 18.60
C ASP A 258 -39.62 -0.33 19.87
N ALA A 259 -40.90 0.02 19.94
CA ALA A 259 -41.57 0.59 21.10
C ALA A 259 -41.68 -0.40 22.29
N ASN A 260 -40.84 -1.43 22.35
CA ASN A 260 -40.76 -2.37 23.47
C ASN A 260 -39.29 -2.63 23.81
N GLY A 261 -38.88 -2.10 24.96
CA GLY A 261 -37.51 -2.13 25.47
C GLY A 261 -36.89 -3.52 25.53
N GLY A 262 -36.06 -3.83 24.53
CA GLY A 262 -35.10 -4.93 24.51
C GLY A 262 -33.85 -4.45 23.78
N ALA A 263 -32.78 -4.17 24.51
CA ALA A 263 -31.54 -3.61 23.99
C ALA A 263 -30.80 -4.62 23.08
N ASN A 264 -31.02 -4.55 21.76
CA ASN A 264 -30.07 -5.03 20.76
C ASN A 264 -29.45 -3.80 20.08
N ARG A 265 -28.31 -3.34 20.62
CA ARG A 265 -27.67 -2.03 20.39
C ARG A 265 -26.74 -1.98 19.16
N SER A 266 -27.20 -2.45 17.99
CA SER A 266 -26.39 -2.36 16.75
C SER A 266 -27.16 -1.89 15.51
N GLY A 267 -28.45 -1.58 15.65
CA GLY A 267 -29.23 -0.88 14.62
C GLY A 267 -29.28 0.62 14.94
N GLY A 268 -28.50 1.45 14.23
CA GLY A 268 -28.71 2.90 14.26
C GLY A 268 -27.51 3.82 13.99
N GLN A 269 -26.30 3.29 13.81
CA GLN A 269 -25.10 4.10 13.55
C GLN A 269 -24.67 3.98 12.07
N PRO A 270 -24.34 5.10 11.40
CA PRO A 270 -23.74 5.05 10.07
C PRO A 270 -22.36 4.41 10.07
N ALA A 271 -22.04 3.68 9.00
CA ALA A 271 -20.72 3.08 8.80
C ALA A 271 -19.73 4.06 8.16
N GLY A 272 -20.22 5.18 7.61
CA GLY A 272 -19.42 6.16 6.90
C GLY A 272 -20.21 6.81 5.76
N TRP A 273 -19.50 7.22 4.72
CA TRP A 273 -20.07 8.01 3.61
C TRP A 273 -19.47 7.63 2.26
N MET A 274 -20.17 8.01 1.20
CA MET A 274 -19.65 7.95 -0.16
C MET A 274 -20.12 9.16 -0.97
N PHE A 275 -19.24 9.69 -1.82
CA PHE A 275 -19.53 10.88 -2.62
C PHE A 275 -18.74 10.90 -3.92
N ASP A 276 -19.22 11.66 -4.91
CA ASP A 276 -18.56 11.84 -6.20
C ASP A 276 -17.78 13.17 -6.25
N VAL A 277 -16.45 13.08 -6.35
CA VAL A 277 -15.54 14.23 -6.50
C VAL A 277 -15.61 14.83 -7.92
N GLY A 278 -16.05 14.01 -8.88
CA GLY A 278 -16.18 14.34 -10.31
C GLY A 278 -14.94 14.10 -11.16
N GLY A 279 -13.79 13.78 -10.56
CA GLY A 279 -12.52 13.54 -11.24
C GLY A 279 -11.69 12.44 -10.60
N ILE A 280 -10.54 12.13 -11.19
CA ILE A 280 -9.59 11.16 -10.63
C ILE A 280 -8.85 11.83 -9.47
N VAL A 281 -9.02 11.31 -8.26
CA VAL A 281 -8.27 11.77 -7.10
C VAL A 281 -6.83 11.27 -7.19
N THR A 282 -5.84 12.16 -7.29
CA THR A 282 -4.42 11.81 -7.34
C THR A 282 -3.83 11.60 -5.95
N PHE A 283 -4.31 12.35 -4.96
CA PHE A 283 -3.86 12.25 -3.57
C PHE A 283 -4.93 12.77 -2.61
N MET A 284 -4.88 12.31 -1.36
CA MET A 284 -5.75 12.79 -0.29
C MET A 284 -4.99 12.94 1.04
N ALA A 285 -5.40 13.90 1.85
CA ALA A 285 -4.83 14.10 3.19
C ALA A 285 -5.86 14.72 4.15
N TRP A 286 -6.04 14.09 5.32
CA TRP A 286 -6.83 14.64 6.41
C TRP A 286 -6.09 15.78 7.10
N ALA A 287 -6.81 16.84 7.46
CA ALA A 287 -6.26 17.92 8.26
C ALA A 287 -6.07 17.45 9.72
N PRO A 288 -4.86 17.58 10.30
CA PRO A 288 -4.67 17.40 11.74
C PRO A 288 -5.39 18.51 12.50
N ARG A 289 -6.23 18.14 13.46
CA ARG A 289 -7.07 19.07 14.24
C ARG A 289 -7.05 18.71 15.72
N ALA A 290 -6.85 19.72 16.56
CA ALA A 290 -6.95 19.54 17.99
C ALA A 290 -8.43 19.56 18.43
N LYS A 291 -8.93 18.40 18.91
CA LYS A 291 -10.21 18.28 19.63
C LYS A 291 -11.42 18.91 18.91
N SER A 292 -11.61 18.57 17.64
CA SER A 292 -12.80 18.97 16.86
C SER A 292 -13.63 17.75 16.48
N ILE A 293 -14.96 17.88 16.60
CA ILE A 293 -15.90 16.87 16.08
C ILE A 293 -16.00 16.91 14.55
N THR A 294 -15.55 17.99 13.91
CA THR A 294 -15.53 18.13 12.45
C THR A 294 -14.15 17.77 11.91
N GLN A 295 -14.14 17.01 10.82
CA GLN A 295 -12.94 16.48 10.18
C GLN A 295 -12.90 17.00 8.74
N ILE A 296 -11.73 17.48 8.30
CA ILE A 296 -11.56 18.00 6.94
C ILE A 296 -10.63 17.09 6.14
N LEU A 297 -11.05 16.69 4.94
CA LEU A 297 -10.25 15.92 3.99
C LEU A 297 -9.94 16.79 2.77
N ALA A 298 -8.66 16.99 2.47
CA ALA A 298 -8.22 17.61 1.24
C ALA A 298 -8.08 16.55 0.14
N LEU A 299 -8.62 16.84 -1.05
CA LEU A 299 -8.60 15.96 -2.22
C LEU A 299 -8.01 16.70 -3.42
N ALA A 300 -6.88 16.21 -3.93
CA ALA A 300 -6.34 16.65 -5.21
C ALA A 300 -7.01 15.87 -6.34
N ALA A 301 -7.64 16.55 -7.28
CA ALA A 301 -8.42 15.91 -8.35
C ALA A 301 -8.00 16.42 -9.74
N ILE A 302 -7.99 15.50 -10.71
CA ILE A 302 -7.73 15.79 -12.13
C ILE A 302 -8.89 15.27 -13.01
N PRO A 303 -9.13 15.85 -14.20
CA PRO A 303 -10.12 15.33 -15.13
C PRO A 303 -9.84 13.88 -15.56
N HIS A 304 -10.91 13.09 -15.78
CA HIS A 304 -10.77 11.74 -16.34
C HIS A 304 -10.08 11.73 -17.70
N THR A 305 -10.27 12.80 -18.48
CA THR A 305 -9.68 12.97 -19.81
C THR A 305 -8.16 13.04 -19.80
N ASP A 306 -7.52 13.41 -18.68
CA ASP A 306 -6.06 13.42 -18.57
C ASP A 306 -5.45 12.02 -18.74
N GLN A 307 -6.22 10.97 -18.43
CA GLN A 307 -5.80 9.57 -18.47
C GLN A 307 -6.56 8.72 -19.51
N ASP A 308 -7.37 9.36 -20.37
CA ASP A 308 -8.06 8.69 -21.46
C ASP A 308 -7.12 8.56 -22.67
N VAL A 309 -6.45 7.40 -22.78
CA VAL A 309 -5.48 7.13 -23.85
C VAL A 309 -6.17 7.09 -25.21
N ASP A 310 -7.34 6.44 -25.29
CA ASP A 310 -8.09 6.27 -26.54
C ASP A 310 -8.57 7.63 -27.08
N ALA A 311 -9.07 8.52 -26.21
CA ALA A 311 -9.47 9.88 -26.61
C ALA A 311 -8.29 10.77 -27.04
N ARG A 312 -7.10 10.55 -26.45
CA ARG A 312 -5.87 11.28 -26.81
C ARG A 312 -5.32 10.81 -28.15
N GLU A 313 -5.26 9.50 -28.38
CA GLU A 313 -4.80 8.91 -29.64
C GLU A 313 -5.77 9.23 -30.80
N ALA A 314 -7.07 9.31 -30.54
CA ALA A 314 -8.08 9.70 -31.52
C ALA A 314 -8.15 11.22 -31.80
N ALA A 315 -7.28 12.04 -31.19
CA ALA A 315 -7.26 13.51 -31.24
C ALA A 315 -8.61 14.20 -30.85
N ALA A 316 -9.58 13.46 -30.31
CA ALA A 316 -10.90 13.96 -29.94
C ALA A 316 -10.85 14.87 -28.70
N HIS A 317 -9.90 14.63 -27.79
CA HIS A 317 -9.70 15.48 -26.61
C HIS A 317 -8.26 15.37 -26.08
N THR A 318 -7.28 15.95 -26.80
CA THR A 318 -5.98 16.25 -26.18
C THR A 318 -6.15 17.54 -25.37
N PRO A 319 -5.98 17.52 -24.03
CA PRO A 319 -6.15 18.71 -23.22
C PRO A 319 -5.17 19.79 -23.70
N SER A 320 -5.68 21.00 -23.88
CA SER A 320 -4.87 22.15 -24.27
C SER A 320 -3.81 22.43 -23.20
N ASN A 321 -2.69 23.05 -23.61
CA ASN A 321 -1.67 23.49 -22.65
C ASN A 321 -2.24 24.43 -21.57
N GLU A 322 -3.29 25.20 -21.88
CA GLU A 322 -3.97 26.07 -20.91
C GLU A 322 -4.83 25.29 -19.91
N GLU A 323 -5.48 24.20 -20.34
CA GLU A 323 -6.21 23.33 -19.43
C GLU A 323 -5.25 22.65 -18.47
N GLN A 324 -4.12 22.14 -18.94
CA GLN A 324 -3.13 21.45 -18.10
C GLN A 324 -2.46 22.36 -17.06
N LYS A 325 -2.48 23.68 -17.26
CA LYS A 325 -2.01 24.69 -16.30
C LYS A 325 -2.95 24.92 -15.12
N ARG A 326 -4.15 24.34 -15.12
CA ARG A 326 -5.11 24.50 -14.03
C ARG A 326 -5.11 23.32 -13.08
N GLY A 327 -5.14 23.58 -11.77
CA GLY A 327 -5.22 22.56 -10.73
C GLY A 327 -6.27 22.91 -9.70
N ILE A 328 -6.81 21.89 -9.02
CA ILE A 328 -7.74 22.09 -7.90
C ILE A 328 -7.39 21.20 -6.71
N VAL A 329 -7.74 21.70 -5.52
CA VAL A 329 -7.85 20.92 -4.29
C VAL A 329 -9.22 21.20 -3.67
N GLN A 330 -10.00 20.14 -3.45
CA GLN A 330 -11.31 20.23 -2.79
C GLN A 330 -11.15 19.92 -1.29
N LEU A 331 -11.77 20.72 -0.43
CA LEU A 331 -11.84 20.49 1.01
C LEU A 331 -13.24 19.99 1.36
N TRP A 332 -13.31 18.78 1.93
CA TRP A 332 -14.57 18.13 2.31
C TRP A 332 -14.67 18.01 3.82
N GLU A 333 -15.83 18.39 4.35
CA GLU A 333 -16.15 18.33 5.77
C GLU A 333 -16.97 17.08 6.12
N PHE A 334 -16.56 16.43 7.20
CA PHE A 334 -17.19 15.26 7.78
C PHE A 334 -17.47 15.54 9.25
N GLN A 335 -18.67 15.19 9.70
CA GLN A 335 -19.05 15.39 11.08
C GLN A 335 -19.05 14.04 11.82
N GLY A 336 -18.45 14.02 13.00
CA GLY A 336 -18.59 12.93 13.95
C GLY A 336 -19.59 13.27 15.05
N PHE A 337 -20.13 12.24 15.68
CA PHE A 337 -20.86 12.38 16.94
C PHE A 337 -20.28 11.43 17.97
N GLN A 338 -20.28 11.86 19.23
CA GLN A 338 -19.85 11.02 20.34
C GLN A 338 -21.00 10.12 20.78
N GLY A 339 -20.78 8.80 20.78
CA GLY A 339 -21.72 7.84 21.33
C GLY A 339 -21.71 7.80 22.86
N ASP A 340 -22.69 7.12 23.46
CA ASP A 340 -22.80 6.96 24.93
C ASP A 340 -21.58 6.27 25.57
N ASN A 341 -20.84 5.50 24.78
CA ASN A 341 -19.60 4.84 25.17
C ASN A 341 -18.35 5.74 25.04
N GLY A 342 -18.52 7.00 24.66
CA GLY A 342 -17.46 7.98 24.42
C GLY A 342 -16.76 7.85 23.06
N VAL A 343 -17.04 6.79 22.29
CA VAL A 343 -16.43 6.55 20.96
C VAL A 343 -17.04 7.52 19.93
N MET A 344 -16.20 8.01 19.00
CA MET A 344 -16.66 8.84 17.89
C MET A 344 -17.17 7.99 16.73
N TYR A 345 -18.39 8.29 16.27
CA TYR A 345 -19.05 7.61 15.17
C TYR A 345 -19.36 8.57 14.01
N PRO A 346 -19.41 8.07 12.77
CA PRO A 346 -19.83 8.87 11.61
C PRO A 346 -21.24 9.46 11.79
N SER A 347 -21.41 10.77 11.59
CA SER A 347 -22.72 11.44 11.62
C SER A 347 -23.66 10.93 10.53
N LYS A 348 -24.96 11.13 10.76
CA LYS A 348 -26.02 10.86 9.78
C LYS A 348 -26.00 11.86 8.63
N GLU A 349 -25.47 13.06 8.88
CA GLU A 349 -25.35 14.11 7.87
C GLU A 349 -24.33 13.70 6.81
N PRO A 350 -24.65 13.88 5.51
CA PRO A 350 -23.72 13.55 4.44
C PRO A 350 -22.57 14.58 4.40
N PRO A 351 -21.39 14.20 3.88
CA PRO A 351 -20.26 15.11 3.83
C PRO A 351 -20.53 16.26 2.88
N ARG A 352 -19.95 17.42 3.21
CA ARG A 352 -20.15 18.68 2.48
C ARG A 352 -18.83 19.15 1.85
N LEU A 353 -18.89 19.56 0.60
CA LEU A 353 -17.80 20.33 -0.02
C LEU A 353 -17.83 21.75 0.57
N VAL A 354 -16.79 22.13 1.31
CA VAL A 354 -16.74 23.44 1.98
C VAL A 354 -16.03 24.48 1.14
N GLN A 355 -14.94 24.09 0.48
CA GLN A 355 -14.09 25.02 -0.27
C GLN A 355 -13.37 24.29 -1.40
N THR A 356 -13.17 24.97 -2.52
CA THR A 356 -12.31 24.51 -3.62
C THR A 356 -11.23 25.54 -3.87
N LEU A 357 -9.97 25.12 -3.69
CA LEU A 357 -8.79 25.91 -3.98
C LEU A 357 -8.41 25.71 -5.45
N CYS A 358 -8.31 26.80 -6.20
CA CYS A 358 -8.00 26.83 -7.62
C CYS A 358 -6.60 27.42 -7.86
N PHE A 359 -5.83 26.76 -8.72
CA PHE A 359 -4.42 27.10 -9.00
C PHE A 359 -4.14 27.22 -10.49
N ASP A 360 -3.22 28.13 -10.85
CA ASP A 360 -2.64 28.25 -12.20
C ASP A 360 -1.26 27.59 -12.33
N TRP A 361 -0.88 26.75 -11.35
CA TRP A 361 0.43 26.06 -11.27
C TRP A 361 0.42 24.66 -11.92
N GLY A 362 -0.65 24.31 -12.60
CA GLY A 362 -0.84 23.00 -13.22
C GLY A 362 -1.57 21.98 -12.35
N ARG A 363 -1.74 20.77 -12.89
CA ARG A 363 -2.40 19.65 -12.20
C ARG A 363 -1.73 19.32 -10.86
N VAL A 364 -2.54 19.17 -9.83
CA VAL A 364 -2.05 18.81 -8.50
C VAL A 364 -1.75 17.31 -8.46
N LYS A 365 -0.49 16.98 -8.14
CA LYS A 365 0.03 15.62 -8.08
C LYS A 365 -0.03 15.04 -6.66
N LYS A 366 0.24 15.86 -5.64
CA LYS A 366 0.25 15.45 -4.23
C LYS A 366 -0.17 16.60 -3.31
N VAL A 367 -0.88 16.28 -2.23
CA VAL A 367 -1.20 17.21 -1.14
C VAL A 367 -0.87 16.58 0.21
N GLU A 368 -0.33 17.35 1.14
CA GLU A 368 -0.04 16.89 2.50
C GLU A 368 -0.16 18.06 3.47
N TRP A 369 -0.98 17.90 4.51
CA TRP A 369 -1.05 18.86 5.61
C TRP A 369 0.23 18.81 6.44
N CYS A 370 0.63 19.94 7.00
CA CYS A 370 1.60 19.95 8.09
C CYS A 370 1.08 19.00 9.18
N PRO A 371 1.88 18.02 9.65
CA PRO A 371 1.41 16.98 10.55
C PRO A 371 1.07 17.49 11.96
N VAL A 372 1.34 18.77 12.24
CA VAL A 372 1.05 19.41 13.53
C VAL A 372 -0.26 20.20 13.42
N PRO A 373 -1.24 19.94 14.29
CA PRO A 373 -2.52 20.64 14.26
C PRO A 373 -2.32 22.13 14.56
N SER A 374 -3.12 22.97 13.90
CA SER A 374 -3.12 24.40 14.24
C SER A 374 -3.95 24.68 15.49
N VAL A 375 -3.46 25.60 16.31
CA VAL A 375 -4.15 26.15 17.50
C VAL A 375 -4.36 27.67 17.37
N VAL A 376 -4.22 28.19 16.14
CA VAL A 376 -4.52 29.59 15.82
C VAL A 376 -6.01 29.67 15.48
N ASP A 377 -6.72 30.63 16.08
CA ASP A 377 -8.16 30.82 15.84
C ASP A 377 -8.45 31.07 14.36
N HIS A 378 -9.51 30.44 13.84
CA HIS A 378 -9.95 30.52 12.43
C HIS A 378 -8.90 30.09 11.39
N HIS A 379 -7.91 29.29 11.80
CA HIS A 379 -6.89 28.75 10.90
C HIS A 379 -6.91 27.23 10.91
N LEU A 380 -7.26 26.62 9.78
CA LEU A 380 -7.37 25.18 9.65
C LEU A 380 -6.00 24.50 9.69
N GLY A 381 -4.99 25.09 9.04
CA GLY A 381 -3.65 24.54 9.01
C GLY A 381 -2.82 24.99 7.81
N VAL A 382 -1.60 24.47 7.76
CA VAL A 382 -0.67 24.70 6.65
C VAL A 382 -0.74 23.51 5.70
N LEU A 383 -1.03 23.75 4.42
CA LEU A 383 -1.16 22.73 3.38
C LEU A 383 -0.02 22.86 2.37
N ALA A 384 0.71 21.77 2.10
CA ALA A 384 1.67 21.71 1.00
C ALA A 384 1.05 21.02 -0.22
N VAL A 385 1.28 21.59 -1.40
CA VAL A 385 0.70 21.18 -2.68
C VAL A 385 1.82 21.03 -3.70
N LEU A 386 1.98 19.84 -4.29
CA LEU A 386 2.85 19.61 -5.43
C LEU A 386 2.05 19.74 -6.73
N SER A 387 2.48 20.63 -7.59
CA SER A 387 1.77 21.04 -8.81
C SER A 387 2.47 20.60 -10.10
N GLY A 388 1.85 20.92 -11.23
CA GLY A 388 2.29 20.51 -12.56
C GLY A 388 3.57 21.19 -13.01
N ASP A 389 3.86 22.39 -12.49
CA ASP A 389 5.07 23.19 -12.71
C ASP A 389 6.33 22.65 -11.98
N GLY A 390 6.21 21.52 -11.27
CA GLY A 390 7.35 20.89 -10.62
C GLY A 390 7.81 21.59 -9.33
N GLN A 391 6.93 22.37 -8.69
CA GLN A 391 7.21 23.03 -7.41
C GLN A 391 6.25 22.57 -6.31
N VAL A 392 6.69 22.73 -5.05
CA VAL A 392 5.86 22.54 -3.87
C VAL A 392 5.44 23.91 -3.34
N HIS A 393 4.15 24.20 -3.41
CA HIS A 393 3.57 25.43 -2.87
C HIS A 393 2.98 25.16 -1.49
N VAL A 394 3.38 25.98 -0.53
CA VAL A 394 2.86 25.95 0.83
C VAL A 394 1.80 27.03 0.98
N LEU A 395 0.66 26.66 1.54
CA LEU A 395 -0.53 27.47 1.70
C LEU A 395 -0.92 27.55 3.17
N SER A 396 -1.39 28.73 3.58
CA SER A 396 -2.15 28.91 4.82
C SER A 396 -3.63 28.76 4.48
N VAL A 397 -4.31 27.82 5.12
CA VAL A 397 -5.74 27.56 4.89
C VAL A 397 -6.52 27.99 6.13
N GLU A 398 -7.50 28.87 5.92
CA GLU A 398 -8.39 29.36 6.97
C GLU A 398 -9.48 28.32 7.27
N GLU A 399 -10.12 28.41 8.44
CA GLU A 399 -11.30 27.58 8.69
C GLU A 399 -12.44 28.00 7.76
N PRO A 400 -13.14 27.03 7.14
CA PRO A 400 -14.25 27.33 6.24
C PRO A 400 -15.37 28.03 7.02
N GLY A 401 -15.89 29.13 6.47
CA GLY A 401 -17.03 29.85 7.06
C GLY A 401 -18.32 29.04 7.04
N GLU A 402 -19.21 29.29 8.01
CA GLU A 402 -20.50 28.60 8.12
C GLU A 402 -21.51 28.98 7.02
N ASP A 403 -21.32 30.13 6.36
CA ASP A 403 -22.39 30.83 5.61
C ASP A 403 -22.43 30.66 4.08
N GLU A 404 -21.62 29.81 3.44
CA GLU A 404 -21.73 29.57 1.99
C GLU A 404 -21.61 28.08 1.59
N LEU A 405 -22.43 27.68 0.62
CA LEU A 405 -22.31 26.40 -0.10
C LEU A 405 -21.08 26.49 -1.03
N SER A 406 -20.07 25.63 -0.82
CA SER A 406 -18.93 25.40 -1.72
C SER A 406 -18.25 26.68 -2.25
N ALA A 407 -17.50 27.40 -1.40
CA ALA A 407 -16.77 28.58 -1.83
C ALA A 407 -15.62 28.22 -2.80
N TYR A 408 -15.45 29.01 -3.86
CA TYR A 408 -14.33 28.89 -4.80
C TYR A 408 -13.30 29.97 -4.50
N GLU A 409 -12.05 29.57 -4.28
CA GLU A 409 -10.97 30.51 -3.98
C GLU A 409 -9.79 30.25 -4.91
N LYS A 410 -9.35 31.29 -5.62
CA LYS A 410 -8.13 31.24 -6.41
C LYS A 410 -6.96 31.72 -5.56
N ILE A 411 -5.92 30.89 -5.48
CA ILE A 411 -4.66 31.29 -4.87
C ILE A 411 -3.75 31.85 -5.96
N ASP A 412 -3.53 33.16 -5.94
CA ASP A 412 -2.67 33.84 -6.92
C ASP A 412 -1.19 33.76 -6.51
N LYS A 413 -0.90 33.85 -5.20
CA LYS A 413 0.46 33.70 -4.66
C LYS A 413 0.43 32.80 -3.43
N PRO A 414 1.26 31.74 -3.38
CA PRO A 414 1.35 30.88 -2.22
C PRO A 414 2.10 31.59 -1.08
N LEU A 415 2.10 30.98 0.10
CA LEU A 415 2.89 31.45 1.23
C LEU A 415 4.40 31.30 0.96
N VAL A 416 4.78 30.14 0.42
CA VAL A 416 6.16 29.81 0.02
C VAL A 416 6.11 28.83 -1.14
N SER A 417 6.96 29.00 -2.16
CA SER A 417 7.22 27.99 -3.18
C SER A 417 8.60 27.37 -2.97
N LEU A 418 8.68 26.04 -2.97
CA LEU A 418 9.91 25.26 -2.87
C LEU A 418 10.17 24.55 -4.19
N GLY A 419 11.37 24.72 -4.71
CA GLY A 419 11.74 24.23 -6.03
C GLY A 419 12.81 25.12 -6.64
N TYR A 420 13.25 24.75 -7.83
CA TYR A 420 14.23 25.53 -8.59
C TYR A 420 13.50 26.33 -9.67
N GLU A 421 13.65 27.64 -9.63
CA GLU A 421 13.06 28.56 -10.61
C GLU A 421 13.95 28.73 -11.85
N ASP A 422 15.20 28.26 -11.81
CA ASP A 422 16.17 28.45 -12.89
C ASP A 422 15.90 27.49 -14.05
N GLU A 423 15.33 28.03 -15.14
CA GLU A 423 15.08 27.36 -16.42
C GLU A 423 16.31 26.58 -16.93
N LYS A 424 17.52 26.98 -16.55
CA LYS A 424 18.75 26.31 -16.98
C LYS A 424 18.95 24.93 -16.35
N THR A 425 18.35 24.66 -15.19
CA THR A 425 18.59 23.42 -14.45
C THR A 425 17.59 22.31 -14.75
N SER A 426 16.42 22.59 -15.34
CA SER A 426 15.39 21.59 -15.71
C SER A 426 15.08 20.53 -14.61
N VAL A 427 15.36 20.84 -13.33
CA VAL A 427 15.13 19.93 -12.20
C VAL A 427 13.82 20.29 -11.53
N GLU A 428 12.87 19.37 -11.60
CA GLU A 428 11.54 19.50 -11.02
C GLU A 428 11.47 18.73 -9.70
N VAL A 429 10.65 19.21 -8.76
CA VAL A 429 10.21 18.43 -7.61
C VAL A 429 9.19 17.40 -8.08
N THR A 430 9.38 16.14 -7.68
CA THR A 430 8.54 15.01 -8.11
C THR A 430 7.76 14.39 -6.96
N CYS A 431 8.25 14.51 -5.73
CA CYS A 431 7.57 14.10 -4.51
C CYS A 431 8.10 14.91 -3.31
N PHE A 432 7.34 14.94 -2.21
CA PHE A 432 7.77 15.62 -0.98
C PHE A 432 7.16 14.95 0.26
N SER A 433 7.67 15.27 1.45
CA SER A 433 7.08 14.88 2.75
C SER A 433 7.48 15.91 3.81
N TRP A 434 6.59 16.15 4.78
CA TRP A 434 6.90 17.01 5.92
C TRP A 434 7.90 16.34 6.87
N ALA A 435 8.85 17.10 7.39
CA ALA A 435 9.82 16.65 8.40
C ALA A 435 9.72 17.47 9.71
N GLY A 436 8.57 18.12 9.93
CA GLY A 436 8.27 18.97 11.08
C GLY A 436 7.52 20.24 10.68
N ILE A 437 7.46 21.23 11.57
CA ILE A 437 6.64 22.45 11.38
C ILE A 437 7.16 23.42 10.30
N ASN A 438 8.47 23.44 10.05
CA ASN A 438 9.17 24.40 9.18
C ASN A 438 10.10 23.68 8.19
N ARG A 439 9.93 22.36 8.00
CA ARG A 439 10.85 21.53 7.24
C ARG A 439 10.08 20.64 6.29
N ILE A 440 10.45 20.70 5.02
CA ILE A 440 9.92 19.83 3.96
C ILE A 440 11.11 19.19 3.25
N VAL A 441 11.00 17.90 2.99
CA VAL A 441 11.97 17.15 2.20
C VAL A 441 11.37 16.89 0.83
N THR A 442 12.13 17.16 -0.23
CA THR A 442 11.70 17.02 -1.63
C THR A 442 12.56 16.01 -2.36
N GLY A 443 11.96 15.14 -3.16
CA GLY A 443 12.62 14.33 -4.17
C GLY A 443 12.51 14.99 -5.54
N HIS A 444 13.52 14.81 -6.38
CA HIS A 444 13.65 15.54 -7.64
C HIS A 444 13.74 14.64 -8.88
N SER A 445 13.51 15.23 -10.05
CA SER A 445 13.58 14.55 -11.35
C SER A 445 14.98 14.05 -11.72
N ASP A 446 16.03 14.63 -11.15
CA ASP A 446 17.43 14.22 -11.35
C ASP A 446 17.92 13.15 -10.36
N GLY A 447 17.02 12.65 -9.49
CA GLY A 447 17.35 11.66 -8.47
C GLY A 447 17.90 12.25 -7.16
N SER A 448 17.99 13.58 -7.05
CA SER A 448 18.41 14.22 -5.81
C SER A 448 17.29 14.31 -4.77
N VAL A 449 17.68 14.37 -3.50
CA VAL A 449 16.80 14.65 -2.36
C VAL A 449 17.28 15.93 -1.68
N ALA A 450 16.37 16.85 -1.38
CA ALA A 450 16.69 18.13 -0.76
C ALA A 450 15.85 18.40 0.49
N LEU A 451 16.48 19.01 1.51
CA LEU A 451 15.84 19.51 2.71
C LEU A 451 15.64 21.02 2.59
N TRP A 452 14.41 21.47 2.79
CA TRP A 452 14.04 22.89 2.72
C TRP A 452 13.57 23.43 4.06
N SER A 453 13.92 24.68 4.32
CA SER A 453 13.30 25.52 5.34
C SER A 453 12.25 26.41 4.70
N LEU A 454 11.09 26.58 5.34
CA LEU A 454 10.05 27.52 4.88
C LEU A 454 10.39 28.95 5.25
N ALA A 455 10.86 29.15 6.49
CA ALA A 455 11.22 30.45 7.06
C ALA A 455 12.57 30.38 7.80
N PRO A 456 13.66 30.99 7.28
CA PRO A 456 13.74 31.60 5.95
C PRO A 456 13.57 30.53 4.85
N ARG A 457 13.11 30.96 3.66
CA ARG A 457 13.00 30.08 2.49
C ARG A 457 14.40 29.77 1.95
N CYS A 458 14.92 28.59 2.23
CA CYS A 458 16.20 28.15 1.70
C CYS A 458 16.30 26.62 1.59
N CYS A 459 17.05 26.16 0.59
CA CYS A 459 17.51 24.78 0.52
C CYS A 459 18.69 24.62 1.49
N LEU A 460 18.50 23.81 2.53
CA LEU A 460 19.51 23.59 3.57
C LEU A 460 20.53 22.54 3.15
N ALA A 461 20.07 21.50 2.46
CA ALA A 461 20.91 20.41 1.96
C ALA A 461 20.28 19.83 0.69
N ARG A 462 21.11 19.38 -0.25
CA ARG A 462 20.70 18.59 -1.42
C ARG A 462 21.74 17.51 -1.69
N GLN A 463 21.27 16.29 -1.88
CA GLN A 463 22.11 15.11 -1.99
C GLN A 463 21.72 14.30 -3.23
N PRO A 464 22.67 13.90 -4.08
CA PRO A 464 22.40 12.99 -5.18
C PRO A 464 22.23 11.57 -4.62
N VAL A 465 20.98 11.12 -4.46
CA VAL A 465 20.68 9.82 -3.83
C VAL A 465 20.45 8.73 -4.87
N HIS A 466 19.74 9.08 -5.95
CA HIS A 466 19.33 8.15 -6.99
C HIS A 466 19.88 8.58 -8.35
N SER A 467 19.91 7.63 -9.30
CA SER A 467 20.26 7.89 -10.70
C SER A 467 19.06 8.25 -11.58
N THR A 468 17.83 8.08 -11.07
CA THR A 468 16.58 8.33 -11.79
C THR A 468 15.60 9.11 -10.93
N HIS A 469 14.49 9.57 -11.53
CA HIS A 469 13.48 10.40 -10.87
C HIS A 469 13.00 9.79 -9.54
N VAL A 470 13.03 10.57 -8.46
CA VAL A 470 12.53 10.13 -7.15
C VAL A 470 11.00 10.13 -7.19
N ILE A 471 10.34 8.98 -7.00
CA ILE A 471 8.88 8.87 -7.12
C ILE A 471 8.18 8.78 -5.76
N ASN A 472 8.90 8.32 -4.73
CA ASN A 472 8.39 8.16 -3.38
C ASN A 472 9.39 8.68 -2.35
N ILE A 473 8.88 9.38 -1.34
CA ILE A 473 9.67 9.88 -0.21
C ILE A 473 8.80 9.88 1.05
N ALA A 474 9.37 9.48 2.18
CA ALA A 474 8.72 9.51 3.48
C ALA A 474 9.72 9.88 4.57
N SER A 475 9.37 10.87 5.40
CA SER A 475 10.11 11.16 6.63
C SER A 475 9.71 10.17 7.72
N ALA A 476 10.62 9.92 8.67
CA ALA A 476 10.31 9.21 9.91
C ALA A 476 9.80 10.17 11.02
N TYR A 477 9.05 11.22 10.63
CA TYR A 477 8.36 12.09 11.58
C TYR A 477 7.19 11.33 12.24
N PRO A 478 6.93 11.50 13.55
CA PRO A 478 7.56 12.44 14.48
C PRO A 478 8.80 11.93 15.22
N SER A 479 9.05 10.62 15.35
CA SER A 479 10.10 10.12 16.25
C SER A 479 11.52 10.43 15.77
N HIS A 480 11.76 10.38 14.45
CA HIS A 480 13.05 10.57 13.81
C HIS A 480 12.94 11.50 12.59
N PRO A 481 12.64 12.81 12.80
CA PRO A 481 12.36 13.74 11.70
C PRO A 481 13.52 13.96 10.71
N HIS A 482 14.75 13.60 11.09
CA HIS A 482 15.94 13.70 10.25
C HIS A 482 16.14 12.47 9.35
N VAL A 483 15.51 11.34 9.66
CA VAL A 483 15.62 10.11 8.90
C VAL A 483 14.58 10.10 7.78
N VAL A 484 15.02 9.88 6.54
CA VAL A 484 14.17 9.93 5.35
C VAL A 484 14.44 8.73 4.47
N ALA A 485 13.38 8.00 4.10
CA ALA A 485 13.45 6.98 3.07
C ALA A 485 12.98 7.54 1.73
N SER A 486 13.62 7.12 0.64
CA SER A 486 13.27 7.51 -0.72
C SER A 486 13.41 6.33 -1.69
N ALA A 487 12.53 6.29 -2.69
CA ALA A 487 12.58 5.34 -3.79
C ALA A 487 12.41 6.07 -5.13
N ALA A 488 13.27 5.73 -6.09
CA ALA A 488 13.19 6.22 -7.45
C ALA A 488 12.40 5.27 -8.36
N VAL A 489 12.17 5.70 -9.61
CA VAL A 489 11.51 4.88 -10.63
C VAL A 489 12.21 3.55 -10.83
N SER A 490 13.55 3.56 -10.80
CA SER A 490 14.38 2.37 -10.85
C SER A 490 15.59 2.55 -9.94
N GLY A 491 15.95 1.48 -9.21
CA GLY A 491 17.12 1.44 -8.35
C GLY A 491 16.80 0.87 -6.98
N PHE A 492 17.59 1.28 -5.99
CA PHE A 492 17.46 0.82 -4.61
C PHE A 492 16.68 1.84 -3.79
N MET A 493 15.77 1.35 -2.95
CA MET A 493 15.21 2.20 -1.90
C MET A 493 16.32 2.56 -0.91
N THR A 494 16.45 3.84 -0.60
CA THR A 494 17.57 4.39 0.18
C THR A 494 17.04 5.16 1.38
N LEU A 495 17.64 4.91 2.54
CA LEU A 495 17.48 5.64 3.80
C LEU A 495 18.64 6.63 3.94
N LEU A 496 18.31 7.86 4.30
CA LEU A 496 19.25 8.94 4.49
C LEU A 496 19.01 9.58 5.87
N ASP A 497 20.08 9.78 6.62
CA ASP A 497 20.05 10.71 7.76
C ASP A 497 20.43 12.10 7.27
N LEU A 498 19.52 13.06 7.39
CA LEU A 498 19.74 14.44 6.97
C LEU A 498 20.67 15.25 7.91
N LEU A 499 21.04 14.71 9.08
CA LEU A 499 22.04 15.33 9.95
C LEU A 499 23.45 15.19 9.37
N ASP A 500 23.78 14.05 8.77
CA ASP A 500 25.04 13.82 8.05
C ASP A 500 24.83 12.92 6.80
N PRO A 501 24.20 13.46 5.74
CA PRO A 501 23.79 12.64 4.61
C PRO A 501 24.96 12.13 3.74
N GLY A 502 26.17 12.67 3.91
CA GLY A 502 27.35 12.22 3.17
C GLY A 502 27.92 10.91 3.71
N SER A 503 27.72 10.64 5.00
CA SER A 503 28.27 9.47 5.70
C SER A 503 27.17 8.47 6.11
N GLU A 504 26.00 8.97 6.51
CA GLU A 504 24.93 8.18 7.12
C GLU A 504 23.81 7.91 6.11
N SER A 505 24.09 6.95 5.20
CA SER A 505 23.10 6.43 4.26
C SER A 505 23.11 4.91 4.23
N SER A 506 21.94 4.32 3.94
CA SER A 506 21.77 2.88 3.84
C SER A 506 20.79 2.56 2.71
N CYS A 507 20.95 1.46 2.00
CA CYS A 507 20.04 1.08 0.93
C CYS A 507 19.61 -0.37 1.05
N GLN A 508 18.45 -0.66 0.44
CA GLN A 508 17.98 -2.03 0.24
C GLN A 508 18.84 -2.71 -0.81
N THR A 509 19.14 -3.99 -0.63
CA THR A 509 19.94 -4.74 -1.60
C THR A 509 19.14 -5.22 -2.81
N ASN A 510 17.82 -5.13 -2.76
CA ASN A 510 16.94 -5.58 -3.83
C ASN A 510 16.49 -4.36 -4.65
N PRO A 511 16.96 -4.21 -5.89
CA PRO A 511 16.50 -3.13 -6.74
C PRO A 511 15.05 -3.38 -7.14
N SER A 512 14.28 -2.31 -7.27
CA SER A 512 12.88 -2.35 -7.67
C SER A 512 12.58 -1.30 -8.71
N THR A 513 11.69 -1.62 -9.65
CA THR A 513 11.08 -0.62 -10.53
C THR A 513 9.71 -0.27 -9.96
N VAL A 514 9.49 1.00 -9.66
CA VAL A 514 8.24 1.51 -9.09
C VAL A 514 7.71 2.62 -9.97
N THR A 515 6.53 2.41 -10.56
CA THR A 515 5.88 3.37 -11.46
C THR A 515 4.72 4.12 -10.81
N GLN A 516 4.34 3.73 -9.59
CA GLN A 516 3.26 4.34 -8.82
C GLN A 516 3.84 5.11 -7.63
N SER A 517 3.34 6.33 -7.44
CA SER A 517 3.57 7.13 -6.24
C SER A 517 2.74 6.60 -5.06
N ASN A 518 3.02 7.08 -3.85
CA ASN A 518 2.33 6.71 -2.61
C ASN A 518 2.50 5.24 -2.18
N LEU A 519 3.67 4.66 -2.48
CA LEU A 519 4.02 3.27 -2.13
C LEU A 519 5.18 3.15 -1.14
N LEU A 520 5.51 4.25 -0.46
CA LEU A 520 6.46 4.30 0.65
C LEU A 520 5.83 5.08 1.80
N GLN A 521 5.62 4.42 2.94
CA GLN A 521 4.93 5.01 4.10
C GLN A 521 5.66 4.66 5.39
N TRP A 522 5.83 5.64 6.28
CA TRP A 522 6.39 5.45 7.61
C TRP A 522 5.34 4.93 8.59
N SER A 523 5.73 4.02 9.46
CA SER A 523 4.96 3.61 10.62
C SER A 523 5.71 4.00 11.88
N ASP A 524 5.22 5.03 12.56
CA ASP A 524 5.85 5.48 13.80
C ASP A 524 5.70 4.38 14.86
N HIS A 525 4.52 3.77 15.03
CA HIS A 525 4.35 2.63 15.94
C HIS A 525 5.41 1.54 15.74
N LEU A 526 5.73 1.17 14.50
CA LEU A 526 6.69 0.10 14.22
C LEU A 526 8.14 0.59 14.01
N GLN A 527 8.39 1.90 14.00
CA GLN A 527 9.70 2.51 13.72
C GLN A 527 10.34 2.05 12.39
N GLY A 528 9.52 1.87 11.36
CA GLY A 528 9.97 1.41 10.05
C GLY A 528 9.07 1.83 8.88
N PHE A 529 9.51 1.46 7.68
CA PHE A 529 8.87 1.83 6.42
C PHE A 529 8.18 0.62 5.79
N PHE A 530 6.98 0.86 5.27
CA PHE A 530 6.29 -0.05 4.38
C PHE A 530 6.57 0.32 2.94
N SER A 531 6.94 -0.67 2.13
CA SER A 531 7.22 -0.50 0.72
C SER A 531 6.92 -1.78 -0.06
N LEU A 532 6.82 -1.64 -1.37
CA LEU A 532 6.89 -2.74 -2.31
C LEU A 532 8.22 -3.50 -2.21
N THR A 533 8.15 -4.82 -2.33
CA THR A 533 9.31 -5.65 -2.63
C THR A 533 9.27 -6.08 -4.08
N ALA A 534 10.42 -5.97 -4.76
CA ALA A 534 10.57 -6.46 -6.12
C ALA A 534 10.23 -7.95 -6.19
N SER A 535 9.43 -8.32 -7.18
CA SER A 535 9.03 -9.69 -7.46
C SER A 535 9.28 -9.99 -8.92
N THR A 536 9.74 -11.21 -9.20
CA THR A 536 9.94 -11.69 -10.57
C THR A 536 8.62 -12.04 -11.27
N SER A 537 7.51 -12.13 -10.52
CA SER A 537 6.18 -12.41 -11.06
C SER A 537 5.23 -11.23 -10.86
N PRO A 538 4.52 -10.76 -11.90
CA PRO A 538 3.52 -9.70 -11.78
C PRO A 538 2.31 -10.10 -10.92
N LEU A 539 2.09 -11.40 -10.74
CA LEU A 539 1.01 -11.98 -9.92
C LEU A 539 1.42 -12.21 -8.46
N ASN A 540 2.68 -11.99 -8.12
CA ASN A 540 3.18 -12.17 -6.76
C ASN A 540 3.63 -10.82 -6.24
N THR A 541 2.66 -9.94 -6.02
CA THR A 541 2.94 -8.64 -5.44
C THR A 541 3.06 -8.80 -3.94
N THR A 542 4.18 -8.37 -3.38
CA THR A 542 4.38 -8.38 -1.92
C THR A 542 4.65 -6.97 -1.41
N VAL A 543 3.87 -6.58 -0.41
CA VAL A 543 4.19 -5.43 0.45
C VAL A 543 5.00 -5.94 1.62
N SER A 544 6.09 -5.23 1.92
CA SER A 544 7.00 -5.59 2.99
C SER A 544 7.30 -4.40 3.91
N PHE A 545 7.83 -4.75 5.07
CA PHE A 545 8.28 -3.84 6.10
C PHE A 545 9.81 -3.89 6.23
N VAL A 546 10.41 -2.72 6.42
CA VAL A 546 11.81 -2.58 6.80
C VAL A 546 11.93 -1.63 7.98
N HIS A 547 12.55 -2.10 9.06
CA HIS A 547 12.82 -1.28 10.24
C HIS A 547 13.95 -0.28 9.95
N SER A 548 13.84 0.95 10.47
CA SER A 548 14.84 2.02 10.30
C SER A 548 16.25 1.59 10.67
N ARG A 549 16.41 0.96 11.84
CA ARG A 549 17.70 0.45 12.35
C ARG A 549 18.34 -0.65 11.50
N THR A 550 17.53 -1.53 10.91
CA THR A 550 18.01 -2.69 10.14
C THR A 550 17.71 -2.50 8.67
N PHE A 551 17.87 -1.28 8.15
CA PHE A 551 17.37 -0.93 6.84
C PHE A 551 17.98 -1.79 5.74
N ALA A 552 19.30 -1.98 5.71
CA ALA A 552 19.96 -2.85 4.73
C ALA A 552 19.66 -4.36 4.88
N ALA A 553 18.91 -4.78 5.90
CA ALA A 553 18.55 -6.18 6.08
C ALA A 553 17.43 -6.63 5.14
N THR A 554 17.11 -7.92 5.15
CA THR A 554 16.04 -8.46 4.30
C THR A 554 14.69 -7.90 4.72
N MET A 555 13.95 -7.32 3.78
CA MET A 555 12.59 -6.85 3.99
C MET A 555 11.68 -7.99 4.46
N ARG A 556 10.79 -7.70 5.43
CA ARG A 556 9.84 -8.67 5.99
C ARG A 556 8.52 -8.57 5.24
N LYS A 557 8.10 -9.65 4.59
CA LYS A 557 6.81 -9.69 3.87
C LYS A 557 5.65 -9.53 4.85
N VAL A 558 4.78 -8.54 4.61
CA VAL A 558 3.61 -8.27 5.46
C VAL A 558 2.28 -8.50 4.76
N MET A 559 2.22 -8.41 3.44
CA MET A 559 1.03 -8.78 2.69
C MET A 559 1.40 -9.28 1.31
N ASP A 560 0.81 -10.40 0.91
CA ASP A 560 0.87 -10.90 -0.47
C ASP A 560 -0.44 -10.57 -1.20
N GLY A 561 -0.36 -10.18 -2.46
CA GLY A 561 -1.50 -9.81 -3.31
C GLY A 561 -1.34 -10.29 -4.74
N ASP A 562 -2.46 -10.46 -5.43
CA ASP A 562 -2.53 -11.04 -6.77
C ASP A 562 -2.46 -9.97 -7.90
N ALA A 563 -2.35 -8.70 -7.55
CA ALA A 563 -2.23 -7.56 -8.48
C ALA A 563 -1.26 -6.51 -7.92
N ALA A 564 -0.72 -5.64 -8.79
CA ALA A 564 0.22 -4.59 -8.40
C ALA A 564 -0.43 -3.56 -7.46
N PRO A 565 0.26 -3.03 -6.43
CA PRO A 565 -0.31 -2.04 -5.53
C PRO A 565 -0.36 -0.68 -6.19
N THR A 566 -1.38 0.09 -5.84
CA THR A 566 -1.58 1.45 -6.34
C THR A 566 -1.47 2.51 -5.25
N ALA A 567 -1.74 2.14 -3.99
CA ALA A 567 -1.57 3.02 -2.83
C ALA A 567 -1.39 2.22 -1.53
N LEU A 568 -0.66 2.80 -0.58
CA LEU A 568 -0.56 2.33 0.80
C LEU A 568 -1.11 3.40 1.77
N ALA A 569 -1.70 2.98 2.87
CA ALA A 569 -2.02 3.87 3.99
C ALA A 569 -1.72 3.18 5.32
N VAL A 570 -0.93 3.85 6.16
CA VAL A 570 -0.50 3.38 7.48
C VAL A 570 -1.20 4.20 8.55
N GLY A 571 -1.67 3.56 9.62
CA GLY A 571 -2.31 4.26 10.74
C GLY A 571 -1.32 5.13 11.53
N CYS A 572 -1.77 6.31 11.94
CA CYS A 572 -0.97 7.23 12.78
C CYS A 572 -1.04 6.91 14.28
N HIS A 573 -2.12 6.25 14.72
CA HIS A 573 -2.39 5.90 16.13
C HIS A 573 -2.56 4.40 16.37
N HIS A 574 -2.25 3.58 15.36
CA HIS A 574 -2.31 2.13 15.40
C HIS A 574 -1.46 1.51 14.26
N PRO A 575 -0.92 0.29 14.42
CA PRO A 575 0.04 -0.30 13.47
C PRO A 575 -0.60 -0.99 12.25
N PHE A 576 -1.82 -0.63 11.85
CA PHE A 576 -2.54 -1.30 10.76
C PHE A 576 -2.25 -0.69 9.40
N LEU A 577 -2.34 -1.54 8.37
CA LEU A 577 -2.00 -1.20 6.99
C LEU A 577 -3.20 -1.44 6.07
N LEU A 578 -3.50 -0.44 5.22
CA LEU A 578 -4.32 -0.62 4.03
C LEU A 578 -3.44 -0.74 2.79
N VAL A 579 -3.79 -1.68 1.92
CA VAL A 579 -3.14 -1.88 0.63
C VAL A 579 -4.20 -1.89 -0.47
N ALA A 580 -4.09 -0.94 -1.39
CA ALA A 580 -4.90 -0.89 -2.60
C ALA A 580 -4.17 -1.57 -3.75
N LEU A 581 -4.88 -2.38 -4.51
CA LEU A 581 -4.36 -3.08 -5.67
C LEU A 581 -5.00 -2.57 -6.97
N LEU A 582 -4.32 -2.80 -8.09
CA LEU A 582 -4.72 -2.36 -9.42
C LEU A 582 -6.05 -2.96 -9.89
N ASP A 583 -6.43 -4.12 -9.36
CA ASP A 583 -7.71 -4.79 -9.59
C ASP A 583 -8.89 -4.13 -8.87
N GLY A 584 -8.69 -2.97 -8.24
CA GLY A 584 -9.73 -2.24 -7.51
C GLY A 584 -10.03 -2.79 -6.12
N SER A 585 -9.30 -3.82 -5.66
CA SER A 585 -9.44 -4.35 -4.31
C SER A 585 -8.64 -3.54 -3.28
N VAL A 586 -9.22 -3.36 -2.10
CA VAL A 586 -8.56 -2.75 -0.94
C VAL A 586 -8.53 -3.76 0.19
N TRP A 587 -7.33 -3.98 0.73
CA TRP A 587 -7.07 -4.97 1.78
C TRP A 587 -6.60 -4.28 3.05
N ALA A 588 -7.06 -4.79 4.19
CA ALA A 588 -6.57 -4.42 5.51
C ALA A 588 -5.90 -5.62 6.19
N CYS A 589 -4.81 -5.37 6.91
CA CYS A 589 -4.16 -6.37 7.75
C CYS A 589 -3.42 -5.75 8.93
N ASN A 590 -3.17 -6.56 9.95
CA ASN A 590 -2.18 -6.26 10.97
C ASN A 590 -0.81 -6.81 10.54
N PRO A 591 0.15 -5.96 10.14
CA PRO A 591 1.47 -6.38 9.68
C PRO A 591 2.30 -7.04 10.80
N MET A 592 2.02 -6.75 12.08
CA MET A 592 2.75 -7.30 13.22
C MET A 592 2.67 -8.82 13.29
N ASN A 593 1.52 -9.38 12.86
CA ASN A 593 1.28 -10.82 12.81
C ASN A 593 2.09 -11.54 11.72
N ARG A 594 2.89 -10.82 10.93
CA ARG A 594 3.93 -11.40 10.05
C ARG A 594 5.33 -10.93 10.40
N ILE A 595 5.49 -9.70 10.89
CA ILE A 595 6.80 -9.17 11.30
C ILE A 595 7.37 -9.98 12.49
N PHE A 596 6.57 -10.16 13.54
CA PHE A 596 6.97 -10.76 14.82
C PHE A 596 6.52 -12.23 15.00
N ALA A 597 5.81 -12.79 14.02
CA ALA A 597 5.27 -14.14 14.13
C ALA A 597 6.37 -15.22 13.97
N PRO A 598 6.43 -16.23 14.86
CA PRO A 598 7.30 -17.38 14.68
C PRO A 598 6.88 -18.26 13.49
N ARG A 599 7.84 -19.01 12.95
CA ARG A 599 7.64 -19.92 11.78
C ARG A 599 6.47 -20.93 11.94
N HIS A 600 6.15 -21.34 13.17
CA HIS A 600 5.10 -22.33 13.44
C HIS A 600 3.72 -21.71 13.70
N TYR A 601 3.63 -20.38 13.80
CA TYR A 601 2.37 -19.69 13.99
C TYR A 601 1.64 -19.59 12.65
N PRO A 602 0.32 -19.84 12.58
CA PRO A 602 -0.43 -19.68 11.35
C PRO A 602 -0.23 -18.25 10.80
N PRO A 603 -0.12 -18.08 9.47
CA PRO A 603 0.02 -16.75 8.90
C PRO A 603 -1.15 -15.88 9.36
N GLY A 604 -0.86 -14.63 9.73
CA GLY A 604 -1.89 -13.68 10.13
C GLY A 604 -2.99 -13.55 9.09
N GLN A 605 -4.14 -12.99 9.46
CA GLN A 605 -5.23 -12.78 8.51
C GLN A 605 -5.11 -11.45 7.78
N LYS A 606 -5.78 -11.35 6.64
CA LYS A 606 -6.09 -10.11 5.93
C LYS A 606 -7.55 -10.12 5.51
N VAL A 607 -8.16 -8.95 5.39
CA VAL A 607 -9.56 -8.83 4.95
C VAL A 607 -9.65 -7.87 3.78
N LYS A 608 -10.49 -8.20 2.79
CA LYS A 608 -10.81 -7.28 1.69
C LYS A 608 -11.91 -6.34 2.16
N ILE A 609 -11.63 -5.05 2.25
CA ILE A 609 -12.59 -4.03 2.70
C ILE A 609 -13.64 -3.76 1.63
N LEU A 610 -13.17 -3.57 0.39
CA LEU A 610 -14.02 -3.39 -0.77
C LEU A 610 -13.33 -3.86 -2.05
N GLU A 611 -14.14 -4.03 -3.08
CA GLU A 611 -13.68 -4.17 -4.45
C GLU A 611 -14.47 -3.24 -5.34
N HIS A 612 -13.77 -2.39 -6.08
CA HIS A 612 -14.35 -1.46 -7.02
C HIS A 612 -14.15 -1.95 -8.45
N GLU A 613 -15.24 -1.95 -9.21
CA GLU A 613 -15.21 -2.25 -10.63
C GLU A 613 -15.90 -1.12 -11.38
N HIS A 614 -15.31 -0.71 -12.49
CA HIS A 614 -15.87 0.33 -13.33
C HIS A 614 -15.95 -0.14 -14.78
N VAL A 615 -17.05 0.20 -15.45
CA VAL A 615 -17.22 0.02 -16.89
C VAL A 615 -17.60 1.37 -17.51
N PRO A 616 -16.76 1.93 -18.41
CA PRO A 616 -17.09 3.16 -19.13
C PRO A 616 -18.37 3.03 -19.96
N ALA A 617 -19.10 4.13 -20.12
CA ALA A 617 -20.37 4.13 -20.87
C ALA A 617 -20.21 3.60 -22.32
N ALA A 618 -19.08 3.91 -22.96
CA ALA A 618 -18.75 3.44 -24.31
C ALA A 618 -18.72 1.91 -24.45
N ARG A 619 -18.35 1.17 -23.38
CA ARG A 619 -18.25 -0.30 -23.40
C ARG A 619 -19.54 -1.02 -23.03
N LEU A 620 -20.54 -0.32 -22.50
CA LEU A 620 -21.84 -0.91 -22.15
C LEU A 620 -22.71 -1.19 -23.38
N HIS A 621 -22.34 -0.68 -24.55
CA HIS A 621 -22.99 -1.00 -25.83
C HIS A 621 -22.24 -2.12 -26.54
N ASN A 622 -22.79 -3.33 -26.51
CA ASN A 622 -22.52 -4.31 -27.55
C ASN A 622 -23.53 -4.05 -28.68
N PRO A 623 -23.13 -3.72 -29.92
CA PRO A 623 -24.00 -3.93 -31.06
C PRO A 623 -24.10 -5.44 -31.23
N THR A 624 -25.03 -6.09 -30.51
CA THR A 624 -25.43 -7.43 -30.91
C THR A 624 -25.93 -7.27 -32.35
N PRO A 625 -25.36 -7.96 -33.35
CA PRO A 625 -25.99 -8.01 -34.65
C PRO A 625 -27.24 -8.86 -34.44
N VAL A 626 -28.34 -8.23 -34.04
CA VAL A 626 -29.65 -8.74 -34.39
C VAL A 626 -29.54 -8.96 -35.88
N LEU A 627 -29.65 -10.22 -36.30
CA LEU A 627 -29.76 -10.62 -37.70
C LEU A 627 -30.86 -9.74 -38.30
N ALA A 628 -30.46 -8.60 -38.86
CA ALA A 628 -31.33 -7.78 -39.65
C ALA A 628 -31.69 -8.66 -40.82
N GLU A 629 -32.92 -9.16 -40.80
CA GLU A 629 -33.53 -9.78 -41.95
C GLU A 629 -33.21 -8.89 -43.15
N LYS A 630 -32.59 -9.52 -44.16
CA LYS A 630 -32.27 -8.89 -45.43
C LYS A 630 -33.57 -8.43 -46.08
N ASN A 631 -34.04 -7.25 -45.74
CA ASN A 631 -34.89 -6.45 -46.58
C ASN A 631 -34.06 -5.25 -46.98
N GLY A 632 -33.53 -5.33 -48.18
CA GLY A 632 -32.75 -4.28 -48.79
C GLY A 632 -33.60 -3.04 -48.92
N ASP A 633 -33.13 -1.95 -48.33
CA ASP A 633 -33.18 -0.68 -48.99
C ASP A 633 -32.04 0.22 -48.52
N THR A 634 -31.55 0.98 -49.46
CA THR A 634 -30.30 1.74 -49.44
C THR A 634 -30.30 2.87 -48.40
N GLY A 635 -29.27 2.92 -47.57
CA GLY A 635 -28.98 4.09 -46.74
C GLY A 635 -27.72 3.91 -45.91
N ALA A 636 -26.55 4.23 -46.48
CA ALA A 636 -25.31 4.37 -45.75
C ALA A 636 -25.41 5.58 -44.81
N THR A 637 -26.00 5.38 -43.63
CA THR A 637 -25.82 6.27 -42.49
C THR A 637 -24.84 5.58 -41.54
N SER A 638 -23.74 6.27 -41.30
CA SER A 638 -22.61 5.81 -40.53
C SER A 638 -23.02 5.32 -39.14
N ALA A 639 -22.40 4.23 -38.70
CA ALA A 639 -22.42 3.76 -37.32
C ALA A 639 -21.95 4.83 -36.29
N ALA A 640 -21.46 5.98 -36.74
CA ALA A 640 -21.14 7.15 -35.94
C ALA A 640 -22.38 7.93 -35.46
N ALA A 641 -23.55 7.78 -36.11
CA ALA A 641 -24.77 8.53 -35.76
C ALA A 641 -25.64 7.86 -34.67
N ALA A 642 -25.29 6.65 -34.22
CA ALA A 642 -26.01 5.92 -33.17
C ALA A 642 -25.40 6.08 -31.76
N ALA A 643 -24.37 6.92 -31.59
CA ALA A 643 -23.93 7.38 -30.28
C ALA A 643 -24.95 8.41 -29.75
N ARG A 644 -26.13 7.95 -29.34
CA ARG A 644 -26.94 8.73 -28.38
C ARG A 644 -26.06 8.92 -27.16
N GLU A 645 -25.71 10.17 -26.84
CA GLU A 645 -25.04 10.54 -25.59
C GLU A 645 -25.77 9.83 -24.45
N LEU A 646 -25.10 8.88 -23.81
CA LEU A 646 -25.67 8.17 -22.69
C LEU A 646 -25.79 9.15 -21.53
N PRO A 647 -26.89 9.12 -20.75
CA PRO A 647 -27.09 10.06 -19.66
C PRO A 647 -26.14 9.81 -18.48
N PHE A 648 -25.20 8.87 -18.59
CA PHE A 648 -24.23 8.51 -17.57
C PHE A 648 -22.85 8.28 -18.18
N ARG A 649 -21.79 8.61 -17.42
CA ARG A 649 -20.39 8.46 -17.87
C ARG A 649 -19.86 7.03 -17.75
N GLY A 650 -20.53 6.20 -16.97
CA GLY A 650 -20.20 4.78 -16.80
C GLY A 650 -21.03 4.15 -15.69
N VAL A 651 -20.76 2.88 -15.44
CA VAL A 651 -21.35 2.12 -14.33
C VAL A 651 -20.21 1.65 -13.43
N SER A 652 -20.32 1.94 -12.13
CA SER A 652 -19.41 1.41 -11.11
C SER A 652 -20.14 0.40 -10.23
N ARG A 653 -19.41 -0.59 -9.72
CA ARG A 653 -19.91 -1.58 -8.77
C ARG A 653 -18.99 -1.61 -7.56
N ILE A 654 -19.59 -1.58 -6.37
CA ILE A 654 -18.89 -1.70 -5.10
C ILE A 654 -19.27 -3.04 -4.47
N LEU A 655 -18.30 -3.93 -4.34
CA LEU A 655 -18.44 -5.19 -3.62
C LEU A 655 -17.91 -5.02 -2.19
N GLN A 656 -18.60 -5.64 -1.23
CA GLN A 656 -18.24 -5.60 0.19
C GLN A 656 -18.82 -6.80 0.93
N GLY A 657 -18.47 -6.93 2.21
CA GLY A 657 -18.91 -8.05 3.06
C GLY A 657 -18.02 -9.29 2.93
N PHE A 658 -16.74 -9.11 2.60
CA PHE A 658 -15.78 -10.20 2.52
C PHE A 658 -15.35 -10.66 3.92
N GLY A 659 -15.23 -11.98 4.10
CA GLY A 659 -14.61 -12.56 5.28
C GLY A 659 -13.10 -12.40 5.28
N ALA A 660 -12.49 -12.46 6.46
CA ALA A 660 -11.05 -12.51 6.59
C ALA A 660 -10.49 -13.83 6.03
N ILE A 661 -9.32 -13.75 5.40
CA ILE A 661 -8.60 -14.88 4.82
C ILE A 661 -7.16 -14.91 5.32
N LEU A 662 -6.50 -16.06 5.17
CA LEU A 662 -5.08 -16.17 5.51
C LEU A 662 -4.23 -15.26 4.62
N ASN A 663 -3.30 -14.54 5.23
CA ASN A 663 -2.36 -13.64 4.56
C ASN A 663 -1.13 -14.44 4.10
N HIS A 664 -1.31 -15.21 3.05
CA HIS A 664 -0.26 -16.05 2.47
C HIS A 664 -0.37 -16.05 0.95
N GLY A 665 0.79 -16.17 0.28
CA GLY A 665 0.83 -16.37 -1.16
C GLY A 665 0.11 -17.67 -1.56
N HIS A 666 -0.55 -17.66 -2.71
CA HIS A 666 -1.34 -18.80 -3.19
C HIS A 666 -0.53 -20.11 -3.31
N ARG A 667 0.75 -20.02 -3.69
CA ARG A 667 1.67 -21.16 -3.74
C ARG A 667 1.76 -21.84 -2.38
N ALA A 668 2.04 -21.09 -1.33
CA ALA A 668 2.18 -21.66 0.00
C ALA A 668 0.85 -22.25 0.52
N LEU A 669 -0.31 -21.71 0.15
CA LEU A 669 -1.62 -22.34 0.42
C LEU A 669 -1.81 -23.67 -0.33
N ILE A 670 -1.37 -23.76 -1.59
CA ILE A 670 -1.38 -25.01 -2.36
C ILE A 670 -0.44 -26.05 -1.71
N HIS A 671 0.79 -25.66 -1.37
CA HIS A 671 1.75 -26.52 -0.68
C HIS A 671 1.20 -27.02 0.66
N MET A 672 0.59 -26.13 1.47
CA MET A 672 -0.09 -26.51 2.71
C MET A 672 -1.25 -27.49 2.45
N GLY A 673 -2.06 -27.26 1.42
CA GLY A 673 -3.15 -28.16 1.03
C GLY A 673 -2.67 -29.54 0.57
N GLN A 674 -1.57 -29.59 -0.19
CA GLN A 674 -0.93 -30.83 -0.65
C GLN A 674 -0.26 -31.59 0.51
N ALA A 675 0.40 -30.89 1.43
CA ALA A 675 0.96 -31.47 2.66
C ALA A 675 -0.14 -32.07 3.55
N HIS A 676 -1.30 -31.41 3.66
CA HIS A 676 -2.48 -31.94 4.36
C HIS A 676 -3.09 -33.18 3.70
N LYS A 677 -3.08 -33.26 2.36
CA LYS A 677 -3.50 -34.48 1.63
C LYS A 677 -2.51 -35.64 1.85
N LYS A 678 -1.20 -35.38 1.83
CA LYS A 678 -0.14 -36.38 2.08
C LYS A 678 -0.19 -36.92 3.53
N THR A 679 -0.53 -36.09 4.51
CA THR A 679 -0.68 -36.51 5.92
C THR A 679 -1.97 -37.31 6.19
N LYS A 680 -3.08 -36.98 5.52
CA LYS A 680 -4.32 -37.80 5.57
C LYS A 680 -4.12 -39.19 4.95
N SER A 681 -3.38 -39.31 3.84
CA SER A 681 -3.11 -40.61 3.21
C SER A 681 -2.19 -41.49 4.07
N THR A 682 -1.19 -40.92 4.74
CA THR A 682 -0.31 -41.65 5.67
C THR A 682 -1.04 -42.09 6.95
N ARG A 683 -1.92 -41.28 7.54
CA ARG A 683 -2.79 -41.70 8.66
C ARG A 683 -3.74 -42.84 8.29
N LYS A 684 -4.26 -42.85 7.05
CA LYS A 684 -5.10 -43.94 6.53
C LYS A 684 -4.31 -45.23 6.29
N ARG A 685 -3.01 -45.12 5.95
CA ARG A 685 -2.08 -46.25 5.79
C ARG A 685 -1.62 -46.85 7.13
N VAL A 686 -1.40 -46.04 8.15
CA VAL A 686 -1.00 -46.51 9.50
C VAL A 686 -2.13 -47.24 10.24
N ARG A 687 -3.40 -46.96 9.93
CA ARG A 687 -4.56 -47.70 10.46
C ARG A 687 -4.80 -49.08 9.82
N ARG A 688 -4.04 -49.47 8.79
CA ARG A 688 -4.08 -50.83 8.22
C ARG A 688 -2.83 -51.62 8.65
N LYS A 689 -2.84 -52.11 9.89
CA LYS A 689 -1.97 -53.20 10.32
C LYS A 689 -2.74 -54.53 10.08
N PRO A 690 -2.12 -55.57 9.51
CA PRO A 690 -2.84 -56.79 9.17
C PRO A 690 -3.02 -57.64 10.44
N THR A 691 -4.27 -57.91 10.81
CA THR A 691 -4.63 -59.06 11.64
C THR A 691 -5.07 -60.18 10.71
N VAL A 692 -4.32 -61.28 10.77
CA VAL A 692 -4.62 -62.57 10.16
C VAL A 692 -5.63 -63.27 11.06
N ASP A 693 -6.80 -63.64 10.55
CA ASP A 693 -7.35 -65.00 10.63
C ASP A 693 -8.71 -65.12 9.92
N GLY A 694 -9.00 -66.36 9.50
CA GLY A 694 -9.93 -66.78 8.45
C GLY A 694 -11.44 -66.64 8.73
N GLY A 695 -12.21 -66.74 7.65
CA GLY A 695 -13.65 -66.91 7.70
C GLY A 695 -14.35 -66.52 6.39
N GLU A 696 -14.90 -67.50 5.69
CA GLU A 696 -15.58 -67.39 4.40
C GLU A 696 -16.94 -66.66 4.45
N ALA A 697 -17.34 -66.23 3.23
CA ALA A 697 -18.71 -66.10 2.69
C ALA A 697 -19.43 -64.74 2.72
N GLY A 698 -19.71 -64.24 1.50
CA GLY A 698 -21.01 -63.71 1.10
C GLY A 698 -21.09 -62.20 0.80
N GLY A 699 -21.40 -61.83 -0.44
CA GLY A 699 -22.10 -60.57 -0.76
C GLY A 699 -21.49 -59.71 -1.87
N ASP A 700 -22.03 -59.90 -3.08
CA ASP A 700 -22.41 -58.89 -4.11
C ASP A 700 -21.41 -57.79 -4.52
N MET A 701 -20.91 -57.92 -5.76
CA MET A 701 -20.18 -56.90 -6.51
C MET A 701 -21.13 -56.07 -7.39
N GLU A 702 -21.15 -54.75 -7.15
CA GLU A 702 -21.42 -53.74 -8.19
C GLU A 702 -20.42 -52.58 -8.07
N GLY A 703 -19.87 -52.19 -9.22
CA GLY A 703 -19.37 -50.84 -9.53
C GLY A 703 -18.01 -50.41 -8.95
N ASN A 704 -16.93 -50.52 -9.74
CA ASN A 704 -16.50 -49.42 -10.62
C ASN A 704 -15.20 -49.79 -11.33
N ALA A 705 -15.21 -49.77 -12.66
CA ALA A 705 -14.04 -49.99 -13.49
C ALA A 705 -13.14 -48.74 -13.47
N ALA A 706 -11.86 -49.00 -13.26
CA ALA A 706 -10.77 -48.07 -13.42
C ALA A 706 -10.60 -47.64 -14.88
N GLY A 707 -10.11 -46.42 -15.05
CA GLY A 707 -9.48 -45.92 -16.26
C GLY A 707 -8.39 -44.95 -15.84
N ASP A 708 -7.27 -45.51 -15.36
CA ASP A 708 -5.99 -44.81 -15.29
C ASP A 708 -5.55 -44.47 -16.72
N GLY A 709 -5.24 -43.21 -16.94
CA GLY A 709 -4.56 -42.70 -18.12
C GLY A 709 -3.41 -41.84 -17.63
N ASP A 710 -2.26 -42.48 -17.49
CA ASP A 710 -0.99 -41.85 -17.18
C ASP A 710 -0.65 -40.78 -18.22
N GLY A 711 -0.40 -39.57 -17.73
CA GLY A 711 0.17 -38.47 -18.47
C GLY A 711 1.30 -37.86 -17.65
N GLU A 712 2.44 -38.53 -17.63
CA GLU A 712 3.73 -37.87 -17.37
C GLU A 712 3.94 -36.84 -18.49
N GLY A 713 3.85 -35.57 -18.12
CA GLY A 713 4.09 -34.44 -19.01
C GLY A 713 4.43 -33.21 -18.18
N ASP A 714 5.72 -32.96 -18.05
CA ASP A 714 6.35 -31.62 -18.07
C ASP A 714 5.60 -30.54 -17.27
N GLY A 715 5.48 -30.74 -15.96
CA GLY A 715 4.78 -29.85 -15.04
C GLY A 715 5.56 -28.61 -14.56
N GLU A 716 6.72 -28.32 -15.13
CA GLU A 716 7.59 -27.23 -14.62
C GLU A 716 7.15 -25.84 -15.10
N PHE A 717 6.34 -25.76 -16.16
CA PHE A 717 5.72 -24.49 -16.61
C PHE A 717 4.39 -24.15 -15.91
N GLY A 718 3.84 -25.05 -15.10
CA GLY A 718 2.53 -24.89 -14.45
C GLY A 718 2.55 -24.18 -13.09
N LEU A 719 3.74 -23.88 -12.54
CA LEU A 719 3.86 -23.38 -11.17
C LEU A 719 3.63 -21.86 -11.03
N TYR A 720 3.69 -21.09 -12.11
CA TYR A 720 3.85 -19.62 -12.05
C TYR A 720 2.58 -18.78 -12.16
N SER A 721 1.43 -19.34 -12.51
CA SER A 721 0.23 -18.51 -12.68
C SER A 721 -0.96 -19.41 -12.94
N ASP A 722 -1.95 -19.37 -12.06
CA ASP A 722 -3.32 -19.64 -12.50
C ASP A 722 -3.71 -18.45 -13.39
N PRO A 723 -3.77 -18.59 -14.73
CA PRO A 723 -4.03 -17.47 -15.62
C PRO A 723 -5.42 -16.87 -15.40
N THR A 724 -6.34 -17.61 -14.76
CA THR A 724 -7.66 -17.09 -14.39
C THR A 724 -7.62 -15.99 -13.33
N LYS A 725 -6.47 -15.81 -12.66
CA LYS A 725 -6.26 -14.77 -11.65
C LYS A 725 -5.69 -13.47 -12.20
N ILE A 726 -5.20 -13.45 -13.44
CA ILE A 726 -4.81 -12.19 -14.09
C ILE A 726 -6.11 -11.49 -14.49
N ILE A 727 -6.63 -10.67 -13.58
CA ILE A 727 -7.81 -9.85 -13.84
C ILE A 727 -7.32 -8.49 -14.34
N LEU A 728 -7.38 -8.30 -15.65
CA LEU A 728 -7.24 -6.97 -16.25
C LEU A 728 -8.59 -6.26 -16.14
N ARG A 729 -8.64 -5.22 -15.31
CA ARG A 729 -9.82 -4.35 -15.18
C ARG A 729 -9.64 -3.07 -15.97
N GLU A 730 -10.76 -2.39 -16.21
CA GLU A 730 -10.74 -1.03 -16.75
C GLU A 730 -9.88 -0.11 -15.88
N PRO A 731 -9.12 0.83 -16.46
CA PRO A 731 -8.23 1.72 -15.70
C PRO A 731 -8.93 2.45 -14.55
N LEU A 732 -10.20 2.81 -14.72
CA LEU A 732 -10.98 3.51 -13.72
C LEU A 732 -11.45 2.63 -12.55
N SER A 733 -11.23 1.31 -12.59
CA SER A 733 -11.56 0.39 -11.49
C SER A 733 -10.58 0.51 -10.31
N ARG A 734 -9.35 0.96 -10.55
CA ARG A 734 -8.31 1.01 -9.52
C ARG A 734 -8.63 2.02 -8.41
N THR A 735 -8.15 1.73 -7.22
CA THR A 735 -8.07 2.69 -6.11
C THR A 735 -6.81 3.54 -6.31
N THR A 736 -6.91 4.86 -6.16
CA THR A 736 -5.83 5.80 -6.50
C THR A 736 -5.16 6.43 -5.28
N ALA A 737 -5.91 6.65 -4.19
CA ALA A 737 -5.37 7.22 -2.97
C ALA A 737 -6.14 6.71 -1.75
N MET A 738 -5.46 6.61 -0.62
CA MET A 738 -6.04 6.24 0.66
C MET A 738 -5.31 6.98 1.78
N ALA A 739 -6.02 7.27 2.87
CA ALA A 739 -5.42 7.86 4.07
C ALA A 739 -6.24 7.52 5.32
N TRP A 740 -5.56 7.05 6.37
CA TRP A 740 -6.13 7.00 7.72
C TRP A 740 -6.23 8.41 8.30
N ASN A 741 -7.22 8.62 9.16
CA ASN A 741 -7.39 9.88 9.85
C ASN A 741 -6.29 10.04 10.94
N PRO A 742 -5.50 11.13 10.92
CA PRO A 742 -4.43 11.39 11.89
C PRO A 742 -4.95 11.94 13.22
N ASN A 743 -6.27 12.17 13.37
CA ASN A 743 -6.85 12.66 14.61
C ASN A 743 -7.25 11.49 15.49
N ILE A 744 -6.69 11.41 16.70
CA ILE A 744 -6.77 10.24 17.59
C ILE A 744 -8.20 9.72 17.83
N ASP A 745 -9.17 10.61 18.08
CA ASP A 745 -10.57 10.23 18.34
C ASP A 745 -11.24 9.59 17.12
N PHE A 746 -10.68 9.80 15.94
CA PHE A 746 -11.16 9.34 14.65
C PHE A 746 -10.17 8.39 13.97
N ALA A 747 -9.14 7.91 14.68
CA ALA A 747 -8.00 7.22 14.08
C ALA A 747 -8.40 5.98 13.26
N CYS A 748 -9.52 5.35 13.60
CA CYS A 748 -10.05 4.18 12.88
C CYS A 748 -10.83 4.53 11.60
N TRP A 749 -10.94 5.81 11.25
CA TRP A 749 -11.56 6.24 10.00
C TRP A 749 -10.51 6.29 8.89
N ALA A 750 -10.87 5.85 7.68
CA ALA A 750 -10.05 6.11 6.51
C ALA A 750 -10.86 6.51 5.29
N GLY A 751 -10.24 7.32 4.45
CA GLY A 751 -10.71 7.64 3.11
C GLY A 751 -10.09 6.70 2.08
N ILE A 752 -10.89 6.32 1.09
CA ILE A 752 -10.51 5.48 -0.05
C ILE A 752 -11.05 6.15 -1.32
N ALA A 753 -10.17 6.58 -2.22
CA ALA A 753 -10.55 7.17 -3.50
C ALA A 753 -10.36 6.20 -4.65
N MET A 754 -11.37 6.13 -5.51
CA MET A 754 -11.41 5.29 -6.69
C MET A 754 -11.27 6.15 -7.94
N ALA A 755 -10.63 5.61 -8.99
CA ALA A 755 -10.41 6.36 -10.22
C ALA A 755 -11.71 6.74 -10.97
N SER A 756 -12.85 6.11 -10.66
CA SER A 756 -14.18 6.52 -11.16
C SER A 756 -14.64 7.92 -10.67
N GLY A 757 -13.95 8.47 -9.67
CA GLY A 757 -14.27 9.73 -8.99
C GLY A 757 -15.03 9.55 -7.68
N LEU A 758 -15.43 8.32 -7.35
CA LEU A 758 -16.02 8.00 -6.06
C LEU A 758 -14.96 8.03 -4.96
N VAL A 759 -15.33 8.60 -3.82
CA VAL A 759 -14.58 8.52 -2.56
C VAL A 759 -15.48 7.94 -1.50
N ARG A 760 -14.93 6.99 -0.74
CA ARG A 760 -15.59 6.34 0.38
C ARG A 760 -14.81 6.63 1.66
N VAL A 761 -15.49 7.11 2.69
CA VAL A 761 -14.92 7.29 4.04
C VAL A 761 -15.62 6.30 4.97
N LEU A 762 -14.87 5.50 5.70
CA LEU A 762 -15.40 4.41 6.53
C LEU A 762 -14.82 4.47 7.94
N ASP A 763 -15.65 4.20 8.94
CA ASP A 763 -15.19 3.77 10.26
C ASP A 763 -14.88 2.27 10.20
N MET A 764 -13.60 1.92 10.31
CA MET A 764 -13.12 0.54 10.28
C MET A 764 -12.76 0.00 11.66
N GLY A 765 -13.08 0.73 12.73
CA GLY A 765 -12.76 0.30 14.09
C GLY A 765 -13.67 -0.82 14.56
N VAL A 766 -13.08 -1.87 15.16
CA VAL A 766 -13.83 -2.98 15.78
C VAL A 766 -14.22 -2.66 17.23
N ASP A 767 -15.41 -3.08 17.61
CA ASP A 767 -16.14 -2.72 18.83
C ASP A 767 -16.53 -3.91 19.72
N HIS A 768 -15.97 -5.11 19.49
CA HIS A 768 -16.32 -6.35 20.19
C HIS A 768 -15.17 -6.98 20.97
#